data_AF-A0A402BIT3-F1
#
_entry.id   AF-A0A402BIT3-F1
#
_cell.length_a   1.000
_cell.length_b   1.000
_cell.length_c   1.000
_cell.angle_alpha   90.00
_cell.angle_beta   90.00
_cell.angle_gamma   90.00
#
_symmetry.space_group_name_H-M   'P 1'
#
loop_
_entity.id
_entity.type
_entity.pdbx_description
1 polymer ?
#
loop_
_entity_poly.entity_id
_entity_poly.type
_entity_poly.pdbx_seq_one_letter_code
_entity_poly.pdbx_strand_id
1 'polypeptide(L)'
;MLSSYLQRKFIQPTLPPTILHRESLVKLLHNALADPPDTVTLTSHANSCKLVLVSAPAGYGKTTLLADFARHTSLPCCWYSLDQSDANTYLFISRFIACIQQHFPQLGTDFAQILEPNFPADTHHAEIEQRISTIIDALVTRITTTIPHRFAIILCNYHEVNENDHINTFINILLKHTFEQCTLIIESRAIPSLELATLLSHHQLFGIGSNVLRFSIQNIHDLIQLQHLPPLTEEEVQYLSKSLDGWIAGILLGTRLGDRSASIQTTSTQEMWGSPAIRMDKQNLFAYMVDEVFKSETAIYRFLKESSILHQLTPFLCNQLLNITTAEQQLSYVEKQGLFVIRNDDEDQSFYIMHPILRELLLDELNRQDIHHARRLHQRAASIFYDLQDYDEAIAHAIEAQDFELATKFISTSAKDLLHQENEEKIARWIDMIPLPVFEASSQLLLIRAKIYLSRSEWLQAQPLLEKIIALTSTETQHGQENITSTAIADVLIAQSRTLFNAGHYLQSQRLCEQALQLLPETEYALQAKAHHYIGIAASLLGDCKTGLSQIQRALQLCSHQTETNETAILHSNLSNIYNMIGNYMLAEYHCTTAIKIYRDLENKRGEIDNLIGKAIIKRNKSEIDASIALFQDILTMTREANYINGEAYTLENMGEVYQDQNNLELSLQALDHSLMLARKIGDNMLINNTLLNMAMAYLYMGDPVTALLLVDQTQIKTQETTSYDAMICLLTRGTIYLYQHQYQRAEEILSDLLPSIEKAGLKSRYIRALIRLTACYIGLKQPAKATVLMEQISDIIQQGNHQHITTMELQRLPELKQALQERANSTSEASPDISAGNAHPPVEPQLITRTNENQETKTLRILAFDEPEVLINGMPVRRWRMAQAMELYFYLLDHQRPVRKEQIIDALWPESDENVDQKLRSTIYYLRKAIGEACITYNTGIYVLDNTAVYGSHVWYDVDIFQHHYTEAKQALQQEDHAHAKTAFETMVSLYRGDYVRSFYSNWCSLRRDELRRSYLDARRQLALLAWHYENLEESILHWRYLLNVDNYLDEGHYGLMRCYIRQGKRNLALQQYHHYRDLLDSDLHLAPSPTIHKLYQKLMHADS
;
A
#
# COMPACT_ATOMS: atom_id res chain seq x y z
N MET A 1 41.87 24.10 -59.56
CA MET A 1 41.63 22.84 -58.81
C MET A 1 41.62 23.19 -57.33
N LEU A 2 40.51 22.94 -56.62
CA LEU A 2 40.44 23.11 -55.17
C LEU A 2 41.46 22.20 -54.49
N SER A 3 42.11 22.67 -53.41
CA SER A 3 43.04 21.83 -52.63
C SER A 3 42.31 20.61 -52.05
N SER A 4 43.03 19.50 -51.84
CA SER A 4 42.46 18.26 -51.28
C SER A 4 41.77 18.47 -49.92
N TYR A 5 42.16 19.51 -49.17
CA TYR A 5 41.53 19.95 -47.94
C TYR A 5 40.15 20.61 -48.18
N LEU A 6 40.04 21.53 -49.14
CA LEU A 6 38.76 22.18 -49.47
C LEU A 6 37.74 21.21 -50.04
N GLN A 7 38.17 20.21 -50.82
CA GLN A 7 37.27 19.17 -51.31
C GLN A 7 36.61 18.38 -50.18
N ARG A 8 37.30 18.14 -49.05
CA ARG A 8 36.71 17.42 -47.91
C ARG A 8 35.60 18.20 -47.20
N LYS A 9 35.64 19.53 -47.24
CA LYS A 9 34.59 20.39 -46.65
C LYS A 9 33.31 20.41 -47.46
N PHE A 10 33.40 20.17 -48.77
CA PHE A 10 32.27 20.31 -49.71
C PHE A 10 31.65 18.98 -50.16
N ILE A 11 32.05 17.87 -49.54
CA ILE A 11 31.57 16.53 -49.89
C ILE A 11 30.80 15.97 -48.70
N GLN A 12 29.58 15.50 -48.97
CA GLN A 12 28.77 14.79 -47.99
C GLN A 12 29.52 13.56 -47.44
N PRO A 13 29.40 13.25 -46.14
CA PRO A 13 30.07 12.09 -45.57
C PRO A 13 29.55 10.78 -46.15
N THR A 14 30.45 9.80 -46.30
CA THR A 14 30.08 8.46 -46.72
C THR A 14 29.48 7.70 -45.54
N LEU A 15 28.15 7.54 -45.55
CA LEU A 15 27.45 6.74 -44.56
C LEU A 15 27.74 5.25 -44.77
N PRO A 16 28.17 4.51 -43.73
CA PRO A 16 28.29 3.06 -43.77
C PRO A 16 26.95 2.35 -44.04
N PRO A 17 26.98 1.10 -44.55
CA PRO A 17 25.78 0.32 -44.86
C PRO A 17 24.97 -0.09 -43.61
N THR A 18 25.55 0.02 -42.42
CA THR A 18 24.90 -0.34 -41.14
C THR A 18 24.21 0.86 -40.47
N ILE A 19 23.96 1.95 -41.19
CA ILE A 19 23.18 3.08 -40.67
C ILE A 19 21.70 2.78 -40.81
N LEU A 20 20.97 2.98 -39.72
CA LEU A 20 19.52 2.87 -39.71
C LEU A 20 18.89 4.04 -40.48
N HIS A 21 18.25 3.74 -41.61
CA HIS A 21 17.45 4.69 -42.36
C HIS A 21 16.15 5.00 -41.60
N ARG A 22 15.95 6.25 -41.19
CA ARG A 22 14.77 6.70 -40.43
C ARG A 22 13.79 7.40 -41.37
N GLU A 23 13.01 6.61 -42.10
CA GLU A 23 12.11 7.08 -43.17
C GLU A 23 11.19 8.22 -42.71
N SER A 24 10.69 8.18 -41.48
CA SER A 24 9.84 9.24 -40.91
C SER A 24 10.54 10.61 -40.82
N LEU A 25 11.83 10.63 -40.42
CA LEU A 25 12.61 11.87 -40.32
C LEU A 25 13.02 12.40 -41.69
N VAL A 26 13.38 11.50 -42.60
CA VAL A 26 13.70 11.87 -43.99
C VAL A 26 12.46 12.43 -44.68
N LYS A 27 11.28 11.83 -44.48
CA LYS A 27 9.99 12.37 -44.95
C LYS A 27 9.67 13.73 -44.32
N LEU A 28 9.96 13.94 -43.04
CA LEU A 28 9.77 15.25 -42.40
C LEU A 28 10.61 16.34 -43.06
N LEU A 29 11.89 16.05 -43.35
CA LEU A 29 12.76 16.96 -44.09
C LEU A 29 12.26 17.21 -45.52
N HIS A 30 11.78 16.17 -46.20
CA HIS A 30 11.16 16.32 -47.53
C HIS A 30 9.93 17.21 -47.49
N ASN A 31 9.03 17.01 -46.53
CA ASN A 31 7.81 17.79 -46.40
C ASN A 31 8.11 19.26 -46.07
N ALA A 32 9.13 19.52 -45.25
CA ALA A 32 9.58 20.89 -44.96
C ALA A 32 10.11 21.61 -46.22
N LEU A 33 10.63 20.85 -47.19
CA LEU A 33 11.19 21.37 -48.43
C LEU A 33 10.22 21.30 -49.62
N ALA A 34 9.07 20.64 -49.47
CA ALA A 34 8.06 20.48 -50.52
C ALA A 34 7.29 21.79 -50.80
N ASP A 35 6.80 21.94 -52.03
CA ASP A 35 5.89 23.04 -52.39
C ASP A 35 4.52 22.81 -51.74
N PRO A 36 3.80 23.88 -51.33
CA PRO A 36 2.40 23.74 -50.93
C PRO A 36 1.61 23.18 -52.12
N PRO A 37 0.78 22.12 -51.93
CA PRO A 37 0.05 21.52 -53.03
C PRO A 37 -0.91 22.54 -53.66
N ASP A 38 -0.89 22.63 -54.99
CA ASP A 38 -1.74 23.51 -55.83
C ASP A 38 -3.27 23.27 -55.67
N THR A 39 -3.67 22.34 -54.81
CA THR A 39 -5.07 21.99 -54.57
C THR A 39 -5.32 21.82 -53.08
N VAL A 40 -5.86 22.85 -52.43
CA VAL A 40 -7.14 22.84 -51.70
C VAL A 40 -7.24 24.08 -50.80
N THR A 41 -8.36 24.78 -50.99
CA THR A 41 -8.94 25.86 -50.18
C THR A 41 -9.03 25.55 -48.68
N LEU A 42 -8.38 26.37 -47.84
CA LEU A 42 -8.89 27.07 -46.64
C LEU A 42 -7.76 27.29 -45.60
N THR A 43 -7.39 28.56 -45.43
CA THR A 43 -6.80 29.17 -44.22
C THR A 43 -5.49 28.61 -43.65
N SER A 44 -4.38 28.82 -44.37
CA SER A 44 -3.13 29.38 -43.79
C SER A 44 -2.19 29.74 -44.95
N HIS A 45 -1.62 30.94 -44.94
CA HIS A 45 -0.60 31.34 -45.91
C HIS A 45 0.68 30.52 -45.66
N ALA A 46 0.80 29.34 -46.29
CA ALA A 46 1.99 28.50 -46.18
C ALA A 46 3.10 29.07 -47.07
N ASN A 47 3.91 29.98 -46.51
CA ASN A 47 5.15 30.42 -47.14
C ASN A 47 6.12 29.23 -47.26
N SER A 48 6.90 29.18 -48.35
CA SER A 48 7.98 28.19 -48.52
C SER A 48 9.03 28.31 -47.40
N CYS A 49 9.44 27.18 -46.82
CA CYS A 49 10.46 27.14 -45.77
C CYS A 49 11.82 27.69 -46.26
N LYS A 50 12.35 28.70 -45.57
CA LYS A 50 13.64 29.34 -45.88
C LYS A 50 14.80 28.74 -45.09
N LEU A 51 14.54 28.32 -43.86
CA LEU A 51 15.53 27.75 -42.95
C LEU A 51 15.01 26.46 -42.34
N VAL A 52 15.78 25.38 -42.50
CA VAL A 52 15.65 24.16 -41.71
C VAL A 52 16.77 24.16 -40.67
N LEU A 53 16.42 24.15 -39.38
CA LEU A 53 17.39 24.12 -38.29
C LEU A 53 17.35 22.74 -37.60
N VAL A 54 18.46 22.00 -37.68
CA VAL A 54 18.66 20.73 -36.97
C VAL A 54 19.57 20.98 -35.78
N SER A 55 19.00 21.06 -34.57
CA SER A 55 19.72 21.45 -33.35
C SER A 55 19.53 20.41 -32.24
N ALA A 56 20.64 19.82 -31.80
CA ALA A 56 20.69 18.86 -30.69
C ALA A 56 22.14 18.69 -30.22
N PRO A 57 22.40 18.20 -29.00
CA PRO A 57 23.75 17.94 -28.50
C PRO A 57 24.57 16.98 -29.38
N ALA A 58 25.87 16.87 -29.09
CA ALA A 58 26.78 15.96 -29.79
C ALA A 58 26.26 14.51 -29.78
N GLY A 59 26.46 13.77 -30.87
CA GLY A 59 26.13 12.35 -30.92
C GLY A 59 24.65 11.97 -31.10
N TYR A 60 23.75 12.93 -31.33
CA TYR A 60 22.32 12.66 -31.66
C TYR A 60 22.04 12.28 -33.13
N GLY A 61 23.08 12.15 -33.96
CA GLY A 61 22.95 11.71 -35.36
C GLY A 61 22.51 12.79 -36.36
N LYS A 62 22.65 14.09 -36.04
CA LYS A 62 22.24 15.22 -36.89
C LYS A 62 22.86 15.17 -38.29
N THR A 63 24.19 15.10 -38.37
CA THR A 63 24.94 15.03 -39.63
C THR A 63 24.61 13.74 -40.40
N THR A 64 24.40 12.63 -39.68
CA THR A 64 23.98 11.34 -40.27
C THR A 64 22.61 11.46 -40.93
N LEU A 65 21.63 12.09 -40.27
CA LEU A 65 20.30 12.34 -40.82
C LEU A 65 20.38 13.20 -42.09
N LEU A 66 21.17 14.28 -42.08
CA LEU A 66 21.30 15.15 -43.24
C LEU A 66 21.99 14.47 -44.43
N ALA A 67 23.00 13.64 -44.17
CA ALA A 67 23.64 12.83 -45.19
C ALA A 67 22.69 11.76 -45.75
N ASP A 68 21.81 11.19 -44.92
CA ASP A 68 20.82 10.21 -45.34
C ASP A 68 19.74 10.86 -46.20
N PHE A 69 19.24 12.03 -45.78
CA PHE A 69 18.35 12.89 -46.55
C PHE A 69 18.95 13.27 -47.91
N ALA A 70 20.20 13.74 -47.95
CA ALA A 70 20.87 14.15 -49.19
C ALA A 70 21.02 13.02 -50.21
N ARG A 71 21.03 11.75 -49.76
CA ARG A 71 21.05 10.56 -50.65
C ARG A 71 19.69 10.19 -51.22
N HIS A 72 18.62 10.50 -50.50
CA HIS A 72 17.26 10.09 -50.85
C HIS A 72 16.46 11.21 -51.52
N THR A 73 17.03 12.41 -51.60
CA THR A 73 16.43 13.55 -52.28
C THR A 73 16.92 13.73 -53.72
N SER A 74 16.02 14.23 -54.57
CA SER A 74 16.36 14.68 -55.92
C SER A 74 16.82 16.13 -55.97
N LEU A 75 16.72 16.87 -54.86
CA LEU A 75 17.21 18.25 -54.76
C LEU A 75 18.75 18.27 -54.74
N PRO A 76 19.42 19.13 -55.53
CA PRO A 76 20.85 19.35 -55.37
C PRO A 76 21.17 19.88 -53.96
N CYS A 77 22.10 19.24 -53.26
CA CYS A 77 22.52 19.64 -51.91
C CYS A 77 23.97 20.13 -51.91
N CYS A 78 24.16 21.43 -51.75
CA CYS A 78 25.47 22.06 -51.57
C CYS A 78 25.93 21.84 -50.12
N TRP A 79 26.80 20.88 -49.89
CA TRP A 79 27.28 20.51 -48.56
C TRP A 79 28.46 21.38 -48.11
N TYR A 80 28.44 21.91 -46.89
CA TYR A 80 29.55 22.66 -46.31
C TYR A 80 29.74 22.32 -44.83
N SER A 81 30.79 21.54 -44.52
CA SER A 81 31.21 21.23 -43.16
C SER A 81 32.17 22.28 -42.61
N LEU A 82 31.77 22.92 -41.50
CA LEU A 82 32.49 23.99 -40.84
C LEU A 82 33.47 23.46 -39.78
N ASP A 83 34.59 24.15 -39.61
CA ASP A 83 35.55 24.01 -38.51
C ASP A 83 36.04 25.38 -38.03
N GLN A 84 36.86 25.43 -36.97
CA GLN A 84 37.40 26.67 -36.41
C GLN A 84 38.14 27.57 -37.43
N SER A 85 38.67 27.01 -38.53
CA SER A 85 39.33 27.84 -39.55
C SER A 85 38.34 28.69 -40.35
N ASP A 86 37.05 28.32 -40.34
CA ASP A 86 35.96 29.07 -40.96
C ASP A 86 35.45 30.20 -40.06
N ALA A 87 35.93 30.33 -38.83
CA ALA A 87 35.62 31.49 -37.98
C ALA A 87 36.16 32.82 -38.55
N ASN A 88 37.03 32.78 -39.56
CA ASN A 88 37.41 33.96 -40.32
C ASN A 88 36.35 34.30 -41.38
N THR A 89 35.74 35.49 -41.27
CA THR A 89 34.62 35.94 -42.12
C THR A 89 34.92 35.88 -43.62
N TYR A 90 36.12 36.28 -44.06
CA TYR A 90 36.51 36.23 -45.47
C TYR A 90 36.59 34.79 -45.97
N LEU A 91 37.25 33.91 -45.20
CA LEU A 91 37.36 32.50 -45.55
C LEU A 91 36.00 31.81 -45.58
N PHE A 92 35.13 32.12 -44.61
CA PHE A 92 33.76 31.61 -44.56
C PHE A 92 32.99 31.94 -45.84
N ILE A 93 32.91 33.23 -46.20
CA ILE A 93 32.11 33.68 -47.36
C ILE A 93 32.71 33.15 -48.66
N SER A 94 34.04 33.20 -48.80
CA SER A 94 34.74 32.67 -49.97
C SER A 94 34.44 31.18 -50.19
N ARG A 95 34.50 30.39 -49.12
CA ARG A 95 34.21 28.94 -49.15
C ARG A 95 32.72 28.65 -49.32
N PHE A 96 31.84 29.46 -48.74
CA PHE A 96 30.39 29.37 -48.93
C PHE A 96 30.01 29.52 -50.40
N ILE A 97 30.57 30.53 -51.08
CA ILE A 97 30.35 30.74 -52.52
C ILE A 97 30.98 29.59 -53.34
N ALA A 98 32.19 29.14 -52.97
CA ALA A 98 32.86 28.03 -53.65
C ALA A 98 32.08 26.71 -53.57
N CYS A 99 31.41 26.45 -52.43
CA CYS A 99 30.52 25.31 -52.24
C CYS A 99 29.37 25.30 -53.26
N ILE A 100 28.73 26.45 -53.49
CA ILE A 100 27.65 26.60 -54.48
C ILE A 100 28.21 26.41 -55.90
N GLN A 101 29.35 27.03 -56.21
CA GLN A 101 30.01 26.92 -57.52
C GLN A 101 30.37 25.47 -57.90
N GLN A 102 30.65 24.61 -56.92
CA GLN A 102 30.97 23.21 -57.17
C GLN A 102 29.78 22.45 -57.77
N HIS A 103 28.56 22.73 -57.33
CA HIS A 103 27.34 22.13 -57.89
C HIS A 103 26.82 22.91 -59.11
N PHE A 104 27.08 24.22 -59.16
CA PHE A 104 26.61 25.11 -60.23
C PHE A 104 27.76 25.92 -60.83
N PRO A 105 28.57 25.34 -61.75
CA PRO A 105 29.70 26.04 -62.37
C PRO A 105 29.32 27.31 -63.15
N GLN A 106 28.05 27.41 -63.57
CA GLN A 106 27.48 28.55 -64.30
C GLN A 106 27.45 29.85 -63.48
N LEU A 107 27.61 29.76 -62.15
CA LEU A 107 27.71 30.91 -61.26
C LEU A 107 28.96 31.79 -61.53
N GLY A 108 29.97 31.25 -62.23
CA GLY A 108 31.20 31.96 -62.62
C GLY A 108 32.21 32.15 -61.48
N THR A 109 33.48 32.39 -61.82
CA THR A 109 34.61 32.46 -60.86
C THR A 109 34.96 33.87 -60.39
N ASP A 110 34.27 34.91 -60.87
CA ASP A 110 34.70 36.31 -60.71
C ASP A 110 34.38 36.90 -59.32
N PHE A 111 33.76 36.13 -58.42
CA PHE A 111 33.45 36.59 -57.05
C PHE A 111 34.69 36.98 -56.25
N ALA A 112 35.87 36.44 -56.58
CA ALA A 112 37.13 36.87 -55.95
C ALA A 112 37.38 38.38 -56.14
N GLN A 113 37.02 38.93 -57.31
CA GLN A 113 37.15 40.37 -57.61
C GLN A 113 36.16 41.24 -56.84
N ILE A 114 35.07 40.65 -56.33
CA ILE A 114 34.08 41.31 -55.47
C ILE A 114 34.46 41.16 -53.99
N LEU A 115 35.06 40.05 -53.60
CA LEU A 115 35.41 39.74 -52.20
C LEU A 115 36.67 40.47 -51.72
N GLU A 116 37.75 40.48 -52.51
CA GLU A 116 39.04 41.08 -52.11
C GLU A 116 38.96 42.57 -51.75
N PRO A 117 38.22 43.44 -52.48
CA PRO A 117 38.09 44.86 -52.13
C PRO A 117 37.26 45.11 -50.86
N ASN A 118 36.38 44.18 -50.49
CA ASN A 118 35.40 44.36 -49.42
C ASN A 118 35.91 43.86 -48.04
N PHE A 119 37.01 43.11 -47.99
CA PHE A 119 37.66 42.63 -46.76
C PHE A 119 39.16 43.01 -46.67
N PRO A 120 39.53 44.31 -46.63
CA PRO A 120 40.91 44.72 -46.37
C PRO A 120 41.35 44.42 -44.93
N ALA A 121 42.66 44.35 -44.70
CA ALA A 121 43.24 43.96 -43.41
C ALA A 121 42.86 44.86 -42.21
N ASP A 122 42.46 46.11 -42.46
CA ASP A 122 42.02 47.09 -41.46
C ASP A 122 40.57 47.51 -41.76
N THR A 123 39.57 46.90 -41.10
CA THR A 123 38.16 47.21 -41.34
C THR A 123 37.44 47.64 -40.05
N HIS A 124 36.75 48.79 -40.08
CA HIS A 124 35.87 49.26 -39.00
C HIS A 124 34.53 48.51 -39.00
N HIS A 125 34.01 48.14 -37.81
CA HIS A 125 32.78 47.35 -37.64
C HIS A 125 31.52 47.93 -38.33
N ALA A 126 31.38 49.25 -38.42
CA ALA A 126 30.16 49.91 -38.91
C ALA A 126 29.93 49.78 -40.43
N GLU A 127 30.97 49.49 -41.23
CA GLU A 127 30.85 49.36 -42.70
C GLU A 127 30.70 47.90 -43.17
N ILE A 128 30.95 46.93 -42.29
CA ILE A 128 30.99 45.50 -42.65
C ILE A 128 29.62 44.99 -43.09
N GLU A 129 28.53 45.43 -42.45
CA GLU A 129 27.16 45.02 -42.79
C GLU A 129 26.77 45.44 -44.22
N GLN A 130 27.08 46.68 -44.62
CA GLN A 130 26.82 47.19 -45.97
C GLN A 130 27.61 46.43 -47.03
N ARG A 131 28.87 46.07 -46.73
CA ARG A 131 29.72 45.27 -47.62
C ARG A 131 29.20 43.85 -47.76
N ILE A 132 28.80 43.23 -46.65
CA ILE A 132 28.13 41.92 -46.64
C ILE A 132 26.85 41.96 -47.48
N SER A 133 26.02 42.99 -47.32
CA SER A 133 24.80 43.18 -48.13
C SER A 133 25.13 43.25 -49.62
N THR A 134 26.16 44.00 -50.02
CA THR A 134 26.58 44.12 -51.43
C THR A 134 27.00 42.78 -52.02
N ILE A 135 27.72 41.96 -51.25
CA ILE A 135 28.11 40.60 -51.65
C ILE A 135 26.89 39.70 -51.79
N ILE A 136 25.95 39.77 -50.84
CA ILE A 136 24.71 38.99 -50.87
C ILE A 136 23.82 39.40 -52.04
N ASP A 137 23.67 40.70 -52.32
CA ASP A 137 22.90 41.21 -53.47
C ASP A 137 23.48 40.69 -54.80
N ALA A 138 24.80 40.72 -54.95
CA ALA A 138 25.47 40.14 -56.11
C ALA A 138 25.26 38.62 -56.22
N LEU A 139 25.36 37.90 -55.10
CA LEU A 139 25.15 36.46 -55.03
C LEU A 139 23.71 36.08 -55.38
N VAL A 140 22.72 36.72 -54.75
CA VAL A 140 21.29 36.50 -54.94
C VAL A 140 20.89 36.81 -56.38
N THR A 141 21.32 37.94 -56.94
CA THR A 141 21.06 38.30 -58.34
C THR A 141 21.59 37.23 -59.29
N ARG A 142 22.81 36.73 -59.04
CA ARG A 142 23.43 35.72 -59.91
C ARG A 142 22.77 34.36 -59.78
N ILE A 143 22.41 33.93 -58.57
CA ILE A 143 21.70 32.66 -58.38
C ILE A 143 20.34 32.73 -59.09
N THR A 144 19.57 33.80 -58.89
CA THR A 144 18.22 33.95 -59.46
C THR A 144 18.22 33.95 -60.99
N THR A 145 19.29 34.49 -61.61
CA THR A 145 19.43 34.57 -63.06
C THR A 145 20.04 33.33 -63.71
N THR A 146 20.80 32.51 -62.97
CA THR A 146 21.58 31.39 -63.54
C THR A 146 21.10 30.00 -63.12
N ILE A 147 20.43 29.85 -61.97
CA ILE A 147 20.03 28.55 -61.43
C ILE A 147 18.51 28.39 -61.55
N PRO A 148 18.00 27.58 -62.49
CA PRO A 148 16.55 27.48 -62.75
C PRO A 148 15.81 26.50 -61.83
N HIS A 149 16.50 25.66 -61.05
CA HIS A 149 15.90 24.60 -60.23
C HIS A 149 16.15 24.84 -58.73
N ARG A 150 15.24 24.36 -57.87
CA ARG A 150 15.41 24.47 -56.41
C ARG A 150 16.59 23.63 -55.91
N PHE A 151 17.31 24.12 -54.91
CA PHE A 151 18.43 23.43 -54.27
C PHE A 151 18.50 23.76 -52.77
N ALA A 152 19.29 22.98 -52.03
CA ALA A 152 19.52 23.19 -50.60
C ALA A 152 21.00 23.46 -50.31
N ILE A 153 21.27 24.38 -49.38
CA ILE A 153 22.63 24.59 -48.84
C ILE A 153 22.66 24.01 -47.43
N ILE A 154 23.55 23.05 -47.19
CA ILE A 154 23.67 22.37 -45.90
C ILE A 154 24.93 22.86 -45.19
N LEU A 155 24.77 23.58 -44.09
CA LEU A 155 25.84 24.01 -43.20
C LEU A 155 25.90 23.07 -42.00
N CYS A 156 26.95 22.25 -41.94
CA CYS A 156 27.18 21.34 -40.81
C CYS A 156 28.21 21.93 -39.84
N ASN A 157 28.04 21.61 -38.55
CA ASN A 157 28.84 22.12 -37.44
C ASN A 157 28.81 23.64 -37.26
N TYR A 158 27.64 24.28 -37.38
CA TYR A 158 27.55 25.75 -37.29
C TYR A 158 28.02 26.33 -35.94
N HIS A 159 27.98 25.53 -34.87
CA HIS A 159 28.54 25.89 -33.56
C HIS A 159 30.01 26.35 -33.61
N GLU A 160 30.81 25.87 -34.58
CA GLU A 160 32.23 26.26 -34.76
C GLU A 160 32.42 27.73 -35.14
N VAL A 161 31.38 28.37 -35.71
CA VAL A 161 31.42 29.77 -36.17
C VAL A 161 30.38 30.66 -35.50
N ASN A 162 29.53 30.10 -34.62
CA ASN A 162 28.37 30.77 -34.05
C ASN A 162 28.72 31.98 -33.18
N GLU A 163 29.95 32.06 -32.65
CA GLU A 163 30.44 33.21 -31.87
C GLU A 163 30.84 34.41 -32.75
N ASN A 164 30.96 34.25 -34.07
CA ASN A 164 31.32 35.35 -34.96
C ASN A 164 30.07 36.09 -35.45
N ASP A 165 29.85 37.29 -34.91
CA ASP A 165 28.72 38.16 -35.26
C ASP A 165 28.65 38.51 -36.75
N HIS A 166 29.77 38.62 -37.47
CA HIS A 166 29.76 38.95 -38.90
C HIS A 166 29.26 37.78 -39.74
N ILE A 167 29.56 36.55 -39.34
CA ILE A 167 29.04 35.35 -39.99
C ILE A 167 27.53 35.22 -39.73
N ASN A 168 27.09 35.43 -38.48
CA ASN A 168 25.66 35.46 -38.15
C ASN A 168 24.92 36.56 -38.91
N THR A 169 25.52 37.75 -39.04
CA THR A 169 25.01 38.86 -39.85
C THR A 169 24.87 38.46 -41.32
N PHE A 170 25.90 37.83 -41.90
CA PHE A 170 25.84 37.31 -43.27
C PHE A 170 24.67 36.34 -43.47
N ILE A 171 24.49 35.38 -42.55
CA ILE A 171 23.38 34.41 -42.61
C ILE A 171 22.02 35.09 -42.44
N ASN A 172 21.88 36.03 -41.49
CA ASN A 172 20.64 36.76 -41.26
C ASN A 172 20.23 37.60 -42.50
N ILE A 173 21.18 38.31 -43.12
CA ILE A 173 20.92 39.05 -44.35
C ILE A 173 20.55 38.07 -45.48
N LEU A 174 21.29 36.96 -45.63
CA LEU A 174 20.97 35.95 -46.63
C LEU A 174 19.54 35.40 -46.45
N LEU A 175 19.11 35.13 -45.22
CA LEU A 175 17.76 34.66 -44.90
C LEU A 175 16.67 35.72 -45.19
N LYS A 176 16.98 37.01 -45.05
CA LYS A 176 16.07 38.10 -45.50
C LYS A 176 15.92 38.09 -47.02
N HIS A 177 17.01 37.88 -47.76
CA HIS A 177 17.05 37.91 -49.23
C HIS A 177 16.82 36.55 -49.92
N THR A 178 16.70 35.44 -49.18
CA THR A 178 16.54 34.09 -49.77
C THR A 178 15.39 34.09 -50.79
N PHE A 179 15.75 33.75 -52.01
CA PHE A 179 14.90 33.61 -53.17
C PHE A 179 14.25 32.22 -53.15
N GLU A 180 13.07 32.06 -53.75
CA GLU A 180 12.20 30.87 -53.66
C GLU A 180 12.89 29.54 -54.04
N GLN A 181 14.03 29.62 -54.74
CA GLN A 181 14.77 28.47 -55.23
C GLN A 181 15.78 27.87 -54.23
N CYS A 182 16.10 28.53 -53.11
CA CYS A 182 17.11 28.04 -52.15
C CYS A 182 16.57 27.93 -50.72
N THR A 183 16.73 26.74 -50.12
CA THR A 183 16.51 26.55 -48.67
C THR A 183 17.84 26.33 -47.96
N LEU A 184 18.07 27.06 -46.87
CA LEU A 184 19.23 26.87 -46.01
C LEU A 184 18.92 25.80 -44.97
N ILE A 185 19.81 24.83 -44.80
CA ILE A 185 19.74 23.79 -43.76
C ILE A 185 20.94 23.97 -42.86
N ILE A 186 20.72 24.27 -41.59
CA ILE A 186 21.78 24.47 -40.59
C ILE A 186 21.73 23.34 -39.57
N GLU A 187 22.86 22.69 -39.34
CA GLU A 187 23.07 21.73 -38.26
C GLU A 187 24.02 22.31 -37.21
N SER A 188 23.59 22.26 -35.94
CA SER A 188 24.32 22.84 -34.81
C SER A 188 24.12 22.05 -33.52
N ARG A 189 25.05 22.21 -32.55
CA ARG A 189 24.94 21.62 -31.20
C ARG A 189 23.95 22.36 -30.30
N ALA A 190 23.79 23.64 -30.55
CA ALA A 190 22.86 24.54 -29.87
C ALA A 190 22.18 25.45 -30.89
N ILE A 191 21.11 26.12 -30.47
CA ILE A 191 20.39 27.07 -31.31
C ILE A 191 21.35 28.22 -31.67
N PRO A 192 21.62 28.47 -32.97
CA PRO A 192 22.50 29.55 -33.40
C PRO A 192 21.97 30.94 -33.03
N SER A 193 22.86 31.91 -32.87
CA SER A 193 22.56 33.31 -32.56
C SER A 193 22.03 34.06 -33.80
N LEU A 194 20.96 33.55 -34.41
CA LEU A 194 20.32 34.08 -35.61
C LEU A 194 18.98 34.76 -35.27
N GLU A 195 18.50 35.64 -36.16
CA GLU A 195 17.21 36.34 -36.03
C GLU A 195 16.02 35.41 -36.35
N LEU A 196 15.79 34.39 -35.51
CA LEU A 196 14.80 33.33 -35.78
C LEU A 196 13.33 33.77 -35.58
N ALA A 197 13.07 34.75 -34.70
CA ALA A 197 11.71 35.17 -34.34
C ALA A 197 10.88 35.62 -35.55
N THR A 198 11.50 36.34 -36.47
CA THR A 198 10.85 36.80 -37.71
C THR A 198 10.52 35.64 -38.64
N LEU A 199 11.40 34.65 -38.75
CA LEU A 199 11.14 33.48 -39.59
C LEU A 199 10.05 32.58 -38.99
N LEU A 200 10.01 32.47 -37.66
CA LEU A 200 8.96 31.75 -36.94
C LEU A 200 7.57 32.38 -37.17
N SER A 201 7.44 33.71 -37.01
CA SER A 201 6.15 34.39 -37.19
C SER A 201 5.59 34.27 -38.61
N HIS A 202 6.47 34.16 -39.61
CA HIS A 202 6.10 33.98 -41.02
C HIS A 202 6.03 32.51 -41.47
N HIS A 203 6.15 31.54 -40.55
CA HIS A 203 6.15 30.10 -40.84
C HIS A 203 7.25 29.68 -41.84
N GLN A 204 8.40 30.36 -41.84
CA GLN A 204 9.54 30.14 -42.74
C GLN A 204 10.70 29.37 -42.10
N LEU A 205 10.58 28.97 -40.82
CA LEU A 205 11.54 28.15 -40.09
C LEU A 205 10.94 26.78 -39.77
N PHE A 206 11.67 25.71 -40.09
CA PHE A 206 11.36 24.35 -39.63
C PHE A 206 12.47 23.83 -38.72
N GLY A 207 12.12 23.48 -37.47
CA GLY A 207 13.09 23.05 -36.45
C GLY A 207 13.02 21.55 -36.15
N ILE A 208 14.16 20.87 -36.13
CA ILE A 208 14.32 19.50 -35.62
C ILE A 208 15.20 19.54 -34.38
N GLY A 209 14.58 19.29 -33.22
CA GLY A 209 15.23 19.25 -31.91
C GLY A 209 15.69 17.86 -31.47
N SER A 210 16.33 17.80 -30.29
CA SER A 210 16.74 16.54 -29.66
C SER A 210 15.59 15.56 -29.51
N ASN A 211 14.39 16.00 -29.07
CA ASN A 211 13.21 15.14 -28.86
C ASN A 211 12.81 14.33 -30.09
N VAL A 212 12.96 14.90 -31.29
CA VAL A 212 12.65 14.23 -32.56
C VAL A 212 13.78 13.28 -32.98
N LEU A 213 15.02 13.63 -32.63
CA LEU A 213 16.21 12.84 -32.97
C LEU A 213 16.44 11.66 -32.02
N ARG A 214 15.86 11.65 -30.82
CA ARG A 214 15.93 10.52 -29.87
C ARG A 214 15.54 9.21 -30.56
N PHE A 215 16.31 8.16 -30.30
CA PHE A 215 15.97 6.83 -30.74
C PHE A 215 14.82 6.31 -29.89
N SER A 216 13.72 5.96 -30.56
CA SER A 216 12.62 5.25 -29.93
C SER A 216 13.00 3.78 -29.69
N ILE A 217 12.22 3.11 -28.83
CA ILE A 217 12.29 1.65 -28.64
C ILE A 217 12.29 0.92 -30.00
N GLN A 218 11.41 1.32 -30.92
CA GLN A 218 11.37 0.75 -32.26
C GLN A 218 12.68 0.97 -33.02
N ASN A 219 13.27 2.17 -32.97
CA ASN A 219 14.54 2.43 -33.65
C ASN A 219 15.69 1.60 -33.09
N ILE A 220 15.67 1.28 -31.80
CA ILE A 220 16.67 0.39 -31.19
C ILE A 220 16.47 -1.04 -31.72
N HIS A 221 15.23 -1.53 -31.81
CA HIS A 221 14.93 -2.83 -32.44
C HIS A 221 15.40 -2.89 -33.91
N ASP A 222 15.06 -1.87 -34.69
CA ASP A 222 15.44 -1.81 -36.11
C ASP A 222 16.97 -1.79 -36.28
N LEU A 223 17.68 -1.09 -35.38
CA LEU A 223 19.15 -1.04 -35.37
C LEU A 223 19.77 -2.41 -35.07
N ILE A 224 19.23 -3.14 -34.09
CA ILE A 224 19.67 -4.50 -33.74
C ILE A 224 19.49 -5.45 -34.93
N GLN A 225 18.32 -5.37 -35.58
CA GLN A 225 18.01 -6.18 -36.75
C GLN A 225 18.94 -5.87 -37.93
N LEU A 226 19.22 -4.59 -38.18
CA LEU A 226 20.13 -4.13 -39.23
C LEU A 226 21.57 -4.63 -39.02
N GLN A 227 22.01 -4.76 -37.77
CA GLN A 227 23.34 -5.25 -37.41
C GLN A 227 23.43 -6.78 -37.28
N HIS A 228 22.33 -7.51 -37.50
CA HIS A 228 22.25 -8.97 -37.36
C HIS A 228 22.65 -9.48 -35.97
N LEU A 229 22.35 -8.70 -34.93
CA LEU A 229 22.58 -9.08 -33.54
C LEU A 229 21.39 -9.86 -32.97
N PRO A 230 21.59 -10.70 -31.94
CA PRO A 230 20.50 -11.40 -31.28
C PRO A 230 19.48 -10.41 -30.68
N PRO A 231 18.17 -10.73 -30.70
CA PRO A 231 17.14 -9.84 -30.19
C PRO A 231 17.27 -9.64 -28.67
N LEU A 232 17.15 -8.39 -28.23
CA LEU A 232 17.02 -8.01 -26.82
C LEU A 232 15.56 -8.18 -26.35
N THR A 233 15.35 -8.38 -25.04
CA THR A 233 14.00 -8.37 -24.46
C THR A 233 13.43 -6.95 -24.41
N GLU A 234 12.12 -6.80 -24.22
CA GLU A 234 11.49 -5.48 -24.11
C GLU A 234 12.03 -4.68 -22.92
N GLU A 235 12.26 -5.31 -21.77
CA GLU A 235 12.83 -4.66 -20.59
C GLU A 235 14.23 -4.10 -20.88
N GLU A 236 15.02 -4.84 -21.66
CA GLU A 236 16.38 -4.48 -22.04
C GLU A 236 16.40 -3.27 -22.99
N VAL A 237 15.51 -3.24 -23.97
CA VAL A 237 15.38 -2.11 -24.90
C VAL A 237 14.80 -0.88 -24.20
N GLN A 238 13.84 -1.06 -23.29
CA GLN A 238 13.30 0.02 -22.46
C GLN A 238 14.39 0.61 -21.55
N TYR A 239 15.21 -0.24 -20.93
CA TYR A 239 16.36 0.20 -20.14
C TYR A 239 17.32 1.05 -20.98
N LEU A 240 17.74 0.57 -22.16
CA LEU A 240 18.65 1.34 -23.04
C LEU A 240 18.03 2.67 -23.48
N SER A 241 16.75 2.68 -23.86
CA SER A 241 16.05 3.90 -24.25
C SER A 241 15.97 4.90 -23.09
N LYS A 242 15.72 4.44 -21.86
CA LYS A 242 15.53 5.29 -20.68
C LYS A 242 16.86 5.79 -20.09
N SER A 243 17.84 4.91 -19.92
CA SER A 243 19.14 5.24 -19.32
C SER A 243 19.96 6.19 -20.17
N LEU A 244 19.83 6.12 -21.50
CA LEU A 244 20.56 6.97 -22.44
C LEU A 244 19.68 8.03 -23.10
N ASP A 245 18.41 8.13 -22.70
CA ASP A 245 17.43 9.07 -23.27
C ASP A 245 17.38 9.06 -24.82
N GLY A 246 17.51 7.87 -25.41
CA GLY A 246 17.56 7.68 -26.87
C GLY A 246 18.79 8.29 -27.57
N TRP A 247 19.87 8.60 -26.84
CA TRP A 247 21.12 9.15 -27.39
C TRP A 247 21.91 8.08 -28.17
N ILE A 248 21.84 8.13 -29.51
CA ILE A 248 22.41 7.08 -30.38
C ILE A 248 23.92 6.89 -30.22
N ALA A 249 24.72 7.95 -30.08
CA ALA A 249 26.15 7.78 -29.82
C ALA A 249 26.39 7.09 -28.48
N GLY A 250 25.59 7.42 -27.46
CA GLY A 250 25.64 6.73 -26.17
C GLY A 250 25.28 5.25 -26.29
N ILE A 251 24.27 4.91 -27.08
CA ILE A 251 23.86 3.53 -27.32
C ILE A 251 24.97 2.76 -28.05
N LEU A 252 25.57 3.32 -29.09
CA LEU A 252 26.62 2.65 -29.86
C LEU A 252 27.93 2.53 -29.07
N LEU A 253 28.37 3.57 -28.37
CA LEU A 253 29.65 3.58 -27.65
C LEU A 253 29.57 2.91 -26.28
N GLY A 254 28.42 3.02 -25.63
CA GLY A 254 28.17 2.44 -24.32
C GLY A 254 27.77 0.98 -24.38
N THR A 255 27.44 0.39 -25.54
CA THR A 255 26.98 -1.01 -25.62
C THR A 255 27.69 -1.80 -26.72
N ARG A 256 27.47 -3.11 -26.74
CA ARG A 256 27.99 -3.99 -27.80
C ARG A 256 27.43 -3.67 -29.20
N LEU A 257 26.41 -2.80 -29.31
CA LEU A 257 25.85 -2.34 -30.59
C LEU A 257 26.84 -1.52 -31.43
N GLY A 258 27.92 -1.00 -30.85
CA GLY A 258 28.99 -0.32 -31.60
C GLY A 258 30.18 -1.21 -31.97
N ASP A 259 30.28 -2.41 -31.42
CA ASP A 259 31.51 -3.21 -31.48
C ASP A 259 31.55 -4.10 -32.74
N ARG A 260 32.17 -3.60 -33.81
CA ARG A 260 32.34 -4.35 -35.07
C ARG A 260 33.41 -5.45 -35.02
N SER A 261 34.20 -5.52 -33.95
CA SER A 261 35.31 -6.47 -33.83
C SER A 261 34.87 -7.92 -33.62
N ALA A 262 33.61 -8.16 -33.25
CA ALA A 262 33.03 -9.50 -33.10
C ALA A 262 32.78 -10.26 -34.44
N SER A 263 33.07 -9.64 -35.58
CA SER A 263 32.92 -10.26 -36.91
C SER A 263 34.20 -10.87 -37.50
N ILE A 264 35.34 -10.82 -36.78
CA ILE A 264 36.60 -11.41 -37.26
C ILE A 264 37.13 -12.43 -36.24
N GLN A 265 36.81 -13.69 -36.51
CA GLN A 265 37.54 -14.90 -36.12
C GLN A 265 38.28 -14.91 -34.76
N THR A 266 37.61 -15.39 -33.71
CA THR A 266 38.27 -16.19 -32.66
C THR A 266 37.39 -17.38 -32.26
N THR A 267 37.60 -18.49 -32.95
CA THR A 267 37.28 -19.85 -32.48
C THR A 267 38.11 -20.16 -31.24
N SER A 268 37.65 -19.77 -30.05
CA SER A 268 37.93 -20.45 -28.77
C SER A 268 37.42 -19.61 -27.58
N THR A 269 36.18 -19.85 -27.17
CA THR A 269 35.67 -19.77 -25.78
C THR A 269 34.13 -19.79 -25.81
N GLN A 270 33.57 -20.96 -26.05
CA GLN A 270 32.11 -21.18 -26.01
C GLN A 270 31.61 -21.55 -24.59
N GLU A 271 32.44 -21.32 -23.57
CA GLU A 271 32.13 -21.56 -22.16
C GLU A 271 32.60 -20.35 -21.33
N MET A 272 31.78 -19.29 -21.22
CA MET A 272 31.76 -18.39 -20.04
C MET A 272 30.71 -17.26 -20.09
N TRP A 273 29.93 -17.05 -21.15
CA TRP A 273 29.11 -15.83 -21.28
C TRP A 273 27.61 -16.14 -21.28
N GLY A 274 27.05 -16.40 -20.09
CA GLY A 274 25.63 -16.25 -19.81
C GLY A 274 25.36 -14.88 -19.21
N SER A 275 24.93 -13.90 -20.02
CA SER A 275 24.25 -12.63 -19.65
C SER A 275 24.18 -11.67 -20.86
N PRO A 276 23.15 -10.81 -20.94
CA PRO A 276 22.62 -10.25 -22.18
C PRO A 276 23.50 -9.14 -22.79
N ALA A 277 23.10 -8.60 -23.95
CA ALA A 277 23.85 -7.57 -24.70
C ALA A 277 23.98 -6.20 -23.98
N ILE A 278 23.65 -6.14 -22.67
CA ILE A 278 23.62 -4.94 -21.82
C ILE A 278 24.75 -5.03 -20.77
N ARG A 279 26.00 -4.93 -21.20
CA ARG A 279 27.02 -4.41 -20.31
C ARG A 279 27.38 -3.04 -20.80
N MET A 280 26.93 -2.01 -20.09
CA MET A 280 27.26 -0.64 -20.44
C MET A 280 28.76 -0.43 -20.22
N ASP A 281 29.53 -0.23 -21.29
CA ASP A 281 30.94 0.13 -21.19
C ASP A 281 31.06 1.63 -20.92
N LYS A 282 30.91 1.98 -19.63
CA LYS A 282 31.05 3.36 -19.16
C LYS A 282 32.43 3.95 -19.49
N GLN A 283 33.48 3.14 -19.69
CA GLN A 283 34.82 3.66 -20.01
C GLN A 283 34.89 4.19 -21.44
N ASN A 284 34.34 3.47 -22.43
CA ASN A 284 34.28 3.95 -23.81
C ASN A 284 33.39 5.20 -23.95
N LEU A 285 32.25 5.20 -23.23
CA LEU A 285 31.34 6.34 -23.20
C LEU A 285 32.01 7.58 -22.59
N PHE A 286 32.74 7.39 -21.49
CA PHE A 286 33.50 8.45 -20.84
C PHE A 286 34.68 8.94 -21.70
N ALA A 287 35.41 8.04 -22.36
CA ALA A 287 36.50 8.41 -23.27
C ALA A 287 35.98 9.30 -24.41
N TYR A 288 34.86 8.95 -25.03
CA TYR A 288 34.21 9.83 -26.01
C TYR A 288 33.83 11.19 -25.42
N MET A 289 33.25 11.20 -24.23
CA MET A 289 32.85 12.43 -23.54
C MET A 289 34.06 13.36 -23.34
N VAL A 290 35.20 12.83 -22.90
CA VAL A 290 36.42 13.63 -22.68
C VAL A 290 37.09 14.02 -24.00
N ASP A 291 37.27 13.07 -24.91
CA ASP A 291 38.10 13.25 -26.12
C ASP A 291 37.38 13.92 -27.28
N GLU A 292 36.04 13.86 -27.35
CA GLU A 292 35.23 14.41 -28.44
C GLU A 292 34.29 15.55 -27.99
N VAL A 293 33.77 15.51 -26.76
CA VAL A 293 32.85 16.55 -26.26
C VAL A 293 33.59 17.66 -25.51
N PHE A 294 34.51 17.32 -24.61
CA PHE A 294 35.23 18.28 -23.75
C PHE A 294 36.70 18.52 -24.14
N LYS A 295 37.10 18.12 -25.36
CA LYS A 295 38.49 18.11 -25.83
C LYS A 295 39.30 19.39 -25.57
N SER A 296 38.66 20.56 -25.67
CA SER A 296 39.28 21.88 -25.48
C SER A 296 38.84 22.61 -24.20
N GLU A 297 38.00 21.99 -23.36
CA GLU A 297 37.18 22.67 -22.34
C GLU A 297 37.45 22.18 -20.89
N THR A 298 38.72 22.18 -20.47
CA THR A 298 39.13 21.59 -19.17
C THR A 298 38.50 22.27 -17.95
N ALA A 299 38.34 23.60 -17.98
CA ALA A 299 37.73 24.36 -16.88
C ALA A 299 36.23 24.04 -16.74
N ILE A 300 35.51 23.93 -17.86
CA ILE A 300 34.08 23.59 -17.90
C ILE A 300 33.86 22.15 -17.48
N TYR A 301 34.71 21.21 -17.95
CA TYR A 301 34.66 19.83 -17.51
C TYR A 301 34.78 19.72 -15.98
N ARG A 302 35.71 20.47 -15.36
CA ARG A 302 35.85 20.50 -13.91
C ARG A 302 34.61 21.09 -13.22
N PHE A 303 34.07 22.19 -13.72
CA PHE A 303 32.86 22.83 -13.19
C PHE A 303 31.66 21.88 -13.20
N LEU A 304 31.37 21.23 -14.34
CA LEU A 304 30.27 20.28 -14.45
C LEU A 304 30.50 19.05 -13.57
N LYS A 305 31.74 18.57 -13.48
CA LYS A 305 32.07 17.43 -12.63
C LYS A 305 31.79 17.71 -11.16
N GLU A 306 32.28 18.83 -10.63
CA GLU A 306 32.11 19.17 -9.22
C GLU A 306 30.65 19.59 -8.89
N SER A 307 29.92 20.16 -9.85
CA SER A 307 28.49 20.50 -9.67
C SER A 307 27.53 19.33 -9.96
N SER A 308 28.02 18.20 -10.48
CA SER A 308 27.21 17.01 -10.80
C SER A 308 26.49 16.40 -9.59
N ILE A 309 26.90 16.73 -8.36
CA ILE A 309 26.19 16.29 -7.16
C ILE A 309 24.77 16.89 -7.07
N LEU A 310 24.54 18.07 -7.67
CA LEU A 310 23.25 18.74 -7.66
C LEU A 310 22.32 18.14 -8.73
N HIS A 311 21.02 18.03 -8.44
CA HIS A 311 20.01 17.64 -9.42
C HIS A 311 19.61 18.81 -10.32
N GLN A 312 19.47 20.00 -9.73
CA GLN A 312 19.20 21.24 -10.44
C GLN A 312 20.36 22.22 -10.21
N LEU A 313 20.86 22.78 -11.31
CA LEU A 313 21.98 23.71 -11.30
C LEU A 313 21.44 25.14 -11.39
N THR A 314 21.46 25.87 -10.28
CA THR A 314 21.22 27.32 -10.30
C THR A 314 22.56 28.06 -10.13
N PRO A 315 22.71 29.28 -10.68
CA PRO A 315 23.91 30.08 -10.45
C PRO A 315 24.21 30.27 -8.96
N PHE A 316 23.18 30.47 -8.13
CA PHE A 316 23.31 30.60 -6.68
C PHE A 316 23.88 29.33 -6.03
N LEU A 317 23.27 28.17 -6.27
CA LEU A 317 23.71 26.91 -5.68
C LEU A 317 25.13 26.55 -6.13
N CYS A 318 25.44 26.74 -7.42
CA CYS A 318 26.78 26.45 -7.95
C CYS A 318 27.85 27.37 -7.36
N ASN A 319 27.56 28.67 -7.21
CA ASN A 319 28.47 29.63 -6.59
C ASN A 319 28.75 29.27 -5.12
N GLN A 320 27.70 28.97 -4.34
CA GLN A 320 27.82 28.57 -2.93
C GLN A 320 28.53 27.23 -2.75
N LEU A 321 28.22 26.25 -3.60
CA LEU A 321 28.81 24.90 -3.54
C LEU A 321 30.29 24.89 -3.93
N LEU A 322 30.68 25.64 -4.96
CA LEU A 322 32.04 25.62 -5.50
C LEU A 322 32.92 26.77 -4.99
N ASN A 323 32.36 27.72 -4.24
CA ASN A 323 33.02 28.98 -3.85
C ASN A 323 33.53 29.78 -5.07
N ILE A 324 32.67 29.95 -6.06
CA ILE A 324 32.96 30.74 -7.27
C ILE A 324 31.91 31.85 -7.44
N THR A 325 32.16 32.77 -8.37
CA THR A 325 31.22 33.84 -8.75
C THR A 325 30.83 33.80 -10.22
N THR A 326 31.41 32.86 -10.98
CA THR A 326 31.29 32.77 -12.44
C THR A 326 30.29 31.71 -12.90
N ALA A 327 29.48 31.12 -12.01
CA ALA A 327 28.58 30.01 -12.37
C ALA A 327 27.57 30.41 -13.45
N GLU A 328 27.03 31.63 -13.41
CA GLU A 328 26.08 32.11 -14.43
C GLU A 328 26.71 32.13 -15.83
N GLN A 329 27.93 32.66 -15.93
CA GLN A 329 28.69 32.71 -17.18
C GLN A 329 29.03 31.29 -17.68
N GLN A 330 29.42 30.39 -16.78
CA GLN A 330 29.75 29.01 -17.13
C GLN A 330 28.52 28.21 -17.56
N LEU A 331 27.39 28.32 -16.86
CA LEU A 331 26.14 27.64 -17.23
C LEU A 331 25.61 28.14 -18.59
N SER A 332 25.62 29.45 -18.82
CA SER A 332 25.22 30.02 -20.10
C SER A 332 26.16 29.58 -21.24
N TYR A 333 27.47 29.47 -20.98
CA TYR A 333 28.42 28.95 -21.96
C TYR A 333 28.14 27.48 -22.28
N VAL A 334 27.97 26.62 -21.27
CA VAL A 334 27.71 25.18 -21.44
C VAL A 334 26.43 24.94 -22.24
N GLU A 335 25.37 25.70 -21.94
CA GLU A 335 24.11 25.70 -22.70
C GLU A 335 24.34 26.09 -24.17
N LYS A 336 24.99 27.24 -24.42
CA LYS A 336 25.27 27.74 -25.77
C LYS A 336 26.16 26.83 -26.60
N GLN A 337 27.04 26.05 -25.96
CA GLN A 337 27.89 25.08 -26.63
C GLN A 337 27.24 23.70 -26.77
N GLY A 338 26.03 23.51 -26.22
CA GLY A 338 25.29 22.25 -26.30
C GLY A 338 25.96 21.09 -25.56
N LEU A 339 26.65 21.38 -24.45
CA LEU A 339 27.42 20.42 -23.64
C LEU A 339 26.51 19.66 -22.64
N PHE A 340 25.39 19.12 -23.15
CA PHE A 340 24.42 18.29 -22.40
C PHE A 340 23.81 18.95 -21.14
N VAL A 341 23.77 20.28 -21.12
CA VAL A 341 23.00 21.05 -20.13
C VAL A 341 21.95 21.87 -20.85
N ILE A 342 20.72 21.81 -20.34
CA ILE A 342 19.59 22.58 -20.85
C ILE A 342 19.13 23.56 -19.79
N ARG A 343 18.70 24.75 -20.22
CA ARG A 343 18.05 25.73 -19.37
C ARG A 343 16.55 25.47 -19.36
N ASN A 344 15.98 25.45 -18.15
CA ASN A 344 14.55 25.45 -17.91
C ASN A 344 14.20 26.76 -17.20
N ASP A 345 13.25 27.49 -17.78
CA ASP A 345 12.71 28.70 -17.18
C ASP A 345 11.38 28.35 -16.51
N ASP A 346 11.32 28.48 -15.19
CA ASP A 346 10.08 28.44 -14.42
C ASP A 346 9.58 29.86 -14.14
N GLU A 347 8.32 30.02 -13.70
CA GLU A 347 7.70 31.34 -13.51
C GLU A 347 8.50 32.29 -12.58
N ASP A 348 9.26 31.72 -11.62
CA ASP A 348 10.00 32.48 -10.61
C ASP A 348 11.54 32.37 -10.70
N GLN A 349 12.11 31.30 -11.28
CA GLN A 349 13.56 31.12 -11.41
C GLN A 349 13.97 30.27 -12.64
N SER A 350 15.06 30.69 -13.30
CA SER A 350 15.76 29.87 -14.30
C SER A 350 16.73 28.89 -13.62
N PHE A 351 16.62 27.61 -13.96
CA PHE A 351 17.54 26.57 -13.51
C PHE A 351 18.05 25.74 -14.70
N TYR A 352 19.17 25.06 -14.51
CA TYR A 352 19.80 24.24 -15.54
C TYR A 352 19.75 22.77 -15.14
N ILE A 353 19.47 21.90 -16.10
CA ILE A 353 19.45 20.45 -15.90
C ILE A 353 20.57 19.82 -16.70
N MET A 354 21.44 19.07 -16.02
CA MET A 354 22.43 18.23 -16.66
C MET A 354 21.78 16.92 -17.12
N HIS A 355 22.10 16.49 -18.33
CA HIS A 355 21.61 15.21 -18.85
C HIS A 355 21.97 14.06 -17.89
N PRO A 356 21.04 13.14 -17.55
CA PRO A 356 21.24 12.11 -16.54
C PRO A 356 22.51 11.27 -16.72
N ILE A 357 22.78 10.77 -17.94
CA ILE A 357 24.01 10.00 -18.19
C ILE A 357 25.30 10.80 -17.99
N LEU A 358 25.30 12.09 -18.34
CA LEU A 358 26.45 12.95 -18.12
C LEU A 358 26.68 13.13 -16.62
N ARG A 359 25.61 13.43 -15.87
CA ARG A 359 25.65 13.58 -14.42
C ARG A 359 26.18 12.32 -13.74
N GLU A 360 25.66 11.15 -14.13
CA GLU A 360 26.10 9.86 -13.60
C GLU A 360 27.59 9.59 -13.86
N LEU A 361 28.05 9.76 -15.11
CA LEU A 361 29.46 9.52 -15.47
C LEU A 361 30.41 10.49 -14.75
N LEU A 362 30.02 11.76 -14.61
CA LEU A 362 30.80 12.77 -13.92
C LEU A 362 30.85 12.53 -12.40
N LEU A 363 29.74 12.08 -11.81
CA LEU A 363 29.66 11.73 -10.40
C LEU A 363 30.49 10.48 -10.08
N ASP A 364 30.40 9.44 -10.92
CA ASP A 364 31.23 8.23 -10.84
C ASP A 364 32.73 8.61 -10.89
N GLU A 365 33.12 9.49 -11.81
CA GLU A 365 34.51 9.93 -11.94
C GLU A 365 34.94 10.82 -10.75
N LEU A 366 34.07 11.69 -10.25
CA LEU A 366 34.34 12.50 -9.06
C LEU A 366 34.65 11.60 -7.85
N ASN A 367 33.82 10.59 -7.62
CA ASN A 367 33.98 9.61 -6.55
C ASN A 367 35.24 8.76 -6.74
N ARG A 368 35.54 8.34 -7.98
CA ARG A 368 36.73 7.53 -8.30
C ARG A 368 38.03 8.29 -8.10
N GLN A 369 38.06 9.58 -8.46
CA GLN A 369 39.27 10.41 -8.33
C GLN A 369 39.55 10.83 -6.89
N ASP A 370 38.53 11.34 -6.18
CA ASP A 370 38.67 11.76 -4.79
C ASP A 370 37.31 11.71 -4.08
N ILE A 371 37.03 10.55 -3.48
CA ILE A 371 35.81 10.33 -2.67
C ILE A 371 35.70 11.30 -1.49
N HIS A 372 36.82 11.75 -0.92
CA HIS A 372 36.78 12.71 0.19
C HIS A 372 36.39 14.11 -0.30
N HIS A 373 36.77 14.48 -1.53
CA HIS A 373 36.29 15.71 -2.16
C HIS A 373 34.79 15.67 -2.46
N ALA A 374 34.30 14.55 -3.02
CA ALA A 374 32.87 14.34 -3.24
C ALA A 374 32.07 14.48 -1.93
N ARG A 375 32.52 13.84 -0.84
CA ARG A 375 31.88 13.97 0.48
C ARG A 375 31.87 15.40 1.01
N ARG A 376 32.97 16.16 0.86
CA ARG A 376 33.01 17.57 1.27
C ARG A 376 32.03 18.43 0.47
N LEU A 377 31.85 18.16 -0.83
CA LEU A 377 30.86 18.85 -1.65
C LEU A 377 29.43 18.51 -1.18
N HIS A 378 29.14 17.25 -0.91
CA HIS A 378 27.85 16.84 -0.34
C HIS A 378 27.58 17.45 1.06
N GLN A 379 28.56 17.50 1.96
CA GLN A 379 28.42 18.18 3.26
C GLN A 379 28.10 19.67 3.10
N ARG A 380 28.74 20.35 2.14
CA ARG A 380 28.45 21.76 1.85
C ARG A 380 27.06 21.95 1.26
N ALA A 381 26.67 21.10 0.31
CA ALA A 381 25.33 21.10 -0.25
C ALA A 381 24.28 20.90 0.86
N ALA A 382 24.50 19.93 1.75
CA ALA A 382 23.63 19.65 2.89
C ALA A 382 23.39 20.89 3.75
N SER A 383 24.45 21.62 4.11
CA SER A 383 24.33 22.87 4.87
C SER A 383 23.61 23.98 4.10
N ILE A 384 23.88 24.13 2.80
CA ILE A 384 23.21 25.16 1.96
C ILE A 384 21.70 24.90 1.90
N PHE A 385 21.28 23.66 1.64
CA PHE A 385 19.86 23.31 1.58
C PHE A 385 19.18 23.41 2.96
N TYR A 386 19.90 23.10 4.05
CA TYR A 386 19.39 23.30 5.39
C TYR A 386 19.09 24.78 5.69
N ASP A 387 19.99 25.69 5.29
CA ASP A 387 19.80 27.14 5.46
C ASP A 387 18.65 27.68 4.58
N LEU A 388 18.39 27.04 3.44
CA LEU A 388 17.23 27.31 2.57
C LEU A 388 15.92 26.67 3.08
N GLN A 389 15.94 25.93 4.19
CA GLN A 389 14.83 25.17 4.76
C GLN A 389 14.32 24.02 3.86
N ASP A 390 15.11 23.62 2.87
CA ASP A 390 14.86 22.41 2.08
C ASP A 390 15.48 21.20 2.78
N TYR A 391 14.77 20.70 3.80
CA TYR A 391 15.26 19.61 4.65
C TYR A 391 15.42 18.28 3.90
N ASP A 392 14.67 18.05 2.81
CA ASP A 392 14.76 16.80 2.04
C ASP A 392 16.12 16.69 1.35
N GLU A 393 16.50 17.71 0.58
CA GLU A 393 17.80 17.77 -0.09
C GLU A 393 18.95 17.86 0.91
N ALA A 394 18.75 18.58 2.04
CA ALA A 394 19.75 18.69 3.08
C ALA A 394 20.12 17.32 3.70
N ILE A 395 19.10 16.53 4.05
CA ILE A 395 19.29 15.21 4.66
C ILE A 395 19.82 14.22 3.62
N ALA A 396 19.29 14.23 2.38
CA ALA A 396 19.78 13.38 1.30
C ALA A 396 21.28 13.59 1.06
N HIS A 397 21.74 14.84 0.96
CA HIS A 397 23.16 15.13 0.80
C HIS A 397 24.02 14.78 2.02
N ALA A 398 23.51 14.94 3.25
CA ALA A 398 24.24 14.50 4.44
C ALA A 398 24.45 12.97 4.45
N ILE A 399 23.47 12.22 3.95
CA ILE A 399 23.54 10.75 3.82
C ILE A 399 24.51 10.34 2.71
N GLU A 400 24.47 11.00 1.54
CA GLU A 400 25.45 10.77 0.46
C GLU A 400 26.89 11.08 0.89
N ALA A 401 27.07 12.09 1.76
CA ALA A 401 28.35 12.37 2.39
C ALA A 401 28.82 11.29 3.39
N GLN A 402 27.95 10.36 3.78
CA GLN A 402 28.10 9.45 4.92
C GLN A 402 28.34 10.20 6.24
N ASP A 403 27.83 11.43 6.36
CA ASP A 403 27.88 12.24 7.56
C ASP A 403 26.57 12.09 8.35
N PHE A 404 26.43 10.91 8.97
CA PHE A 404 25.20 10.56 9.69
C PHE A 404 25.01 11.38 10.97
N GLU A 405 26.08 11.98 11.51
CA GLU A 405 25.99 12.91 12.64
C GLU A 405 25.29 14.21 12.20
N LEU A 406 25.69 14.76 11.04
CA LEU A 406 25.03 15.91 10.44
C LEU A 406 23.57 15.61 10.07
N ALA A 407 23.30 14.47 9.45
CA ALA A 407 21.94 14.04 9.11
C ALA A 407 21.06 13.91 10.37
N THR A 408 21.58 13.27 11.43
CA THR A 408 20.89 13.14 12.72
C THR A 408 20.56 14.50 13.31
N LYS A 409 21.51 15.45 13.28
CA LYS A 409 21.30 16.81 13.79
C LYS A 409 20.20 17.54 13.01
N PHE A 410 20.18 17.44 11.68
CA PHE A 410 19.17 18.07 10.84
C PHE A 410 17.77 17.47 11.09
N ILE A 411 17.67 16.14 11.17
CA ILE A 411 16.41 15.46 11.53
C ILE A 411 15.94 15.90 12.92
N SER A 412 16.81 15.84 13.93
CA SER A 412 16.43 16.19 15.31
C SER A 412 16.00 17.64 15.47
N THR A 413 16.61 18.57 14.73
CA THR A 413 16.28 19.99 14.82
C THR A 413 14.96 20.28 14.10
N SER A 414 14.81 19.80 12.86
CA SER A 414 13.59 19.98 12.07
C SER A 414 12.37 19.27 12.68
N ALA A 415 12.56 18.11 13.32
CA ALA A 415 11.47 17.38 13.97
C ALA A 415 10.81 18.17 15.11
N LYS A 416 11.53 19.07 15.80
CA LYS A 416 10.92 19.88 16.89
C LYS A 416 9.81 20.79 16.37
N ASP A 417 9.98 21.32 15.17
CA ASP A 417 9.05 22.26 14.55
C ASP A 417 8.01 21.53 13.66
N LEU A 418 8.35 20.33 13.20
CA LEU A 418 7.54 19.56 12.24
C LEU A 418 6.78 18.36 12.85
N LEU A 419 6.87 18.07 14.16
CA LEU A 419 6.11 17.00 14.81
C LEU A 419 4.61 17.35 14.98
N HIS A 420 3.95 17.62 13.85
CA HIS A 420 2.50 17.71 13.66
C HIS A 420 2.06 16.59 12.70
N GLN A 421 0.79 16.16 12.80
CA GLN A 421 0.29 14.93 12.14
C GLN A 421 0.62 14.83 10.63
N GLU A 422 0.69 15.95 9.91
CA GLU A 422 0.92 15.96 8.45
C GLU A 422 2.37 15.66 8.05
N ASN A 423 3.35 15.85 8.95
CA ASN A 423 4.78 15.75 8.64
C ASN A 423 5.46 14.52 9.26
N GLU A 424 4.73 13.71 10.04
CA GLU A 424 5.29 12.52 10.70
C GLU A 424 5.81 11.47 9.71
N GLU A 425 5.11 11.25 8.59
CA GLU A 425 5.58 10.32 7.56
C GLU A 425 6.88 10.78 6.93
N LYS A 426 7.03 12.09 6.74
CA LYS A 426 8.23 12.70 6.18
C LYS A 426 9.43 12.44 7.08
N ILE A 427 9.27 12.72 8.38
CA ILE A 427 10.29 12.46 9.40
C ILE A 427 10.60 10.96 9.50
N ALA A 428 9.58 10.09 9.43
CA ALA A 428 9.78 8.64 9.44
C ALA A 428 10.65 8.18 8.26
N ARG A 429 10.39 8.68 7.04
CA ARG A 429 11.21 8.38 5.85
C ARG A 429 12.65 8.84 6.02
N TRP A 430 12.88 10.04 6.55
CA TRP A 430 14.24 10.52 6.83
C TRP A 430 14.99 9.62 7.81
N ILE A 431 14.32 9.16 8.87
CA ILE A 431 14.89 8.21 9.84
C ILE A 431 15.21 6.87 9.16
N ASP A 432 14.32 6.37 8.29
CA ASP A 432 14.51 5.09 7.59
C ASP A 432 15.67 5.11 6.57
N MET A 433 16.13 6.29 6.15
CA MET A 433 17.34 6.44 5.33
C MET A 433 18.64 6.36 6.14
N ILE A 434 18.59 6.44 7.48
CA ILE A 434 19.77 6.33 8.36
C ILE A 434 20.13 4.85 8.55
N PRO A 435 21.41 4.46 8.45
CA PRO A 435 21.82 3.09 8.71
C PRO A 435 21.43 2.62 10.12
N LEU A 436 20.92 1.39 10.22
CA LEU A 436 20.44 0.80 11.46
C LEU A 436 21.42 0.94 12.64
N PRO A 437 22.75 0.72 12.50
CA PRO A 437 23.68 0.89 13.62
C PRO A 437 23.74 2.32 14.17
N VAL A 438 23.55 3.33 13.31
CA VAL A 438 23.56 4.74 13.72
C VAL A 438 22.23 5.12 14.37
N PHE A 439 21.11 4.67 13.79
CA PHE A 439 19.78 4.87 14.36
C PHE A 439 19.70 4.27 15.77
N GLU A 440 20.18 3.03 15.94
CA GLU A 440 20.14 2.32 17.21
C GLU A 440 21.03 2.92 18.31
N ALA A 441 22.07 3.67 17.93
CA ALA A 441 22.95 4.38 18.86
C ALA A 441 22.43 5.78 19.24
N SER A 442 21.48 6.34 18.48
CA SER A 442 20.99 7.71 18.67
C SER A 442 19.72 7.76 19.53
N SER A 443 19.86 8.13 20.80
CA SER A 443 18.74 8.32 21.73
C SER A 443 17.70 9.33 21.22
N GLN A 444 18.14 10.37 20.49
CA GLN A 444 17.26 11.38 19.91
C GLN A 444 16.37 10.82 18.77
N LEU A 445 16.96 10.08 17.83
CA LEU A 445 16.19 9.49 16.72
C LEU A 445 15.25 8.40 17.23
N LEU A 446 15.69 7.58 18.19
CA LEU A 446 14.83 6.60 18.87
C LEU A 446 13.63 7.29 19.53
N LEU A 447 13.84 8.43 20.20
CA LEU A 447 12.76 9.18 20.86
C LEU A 447 11.78 9.77 19.84
N ILE A 448 12.27 10.33 18.72
CA ILE A 448 11.41 10.85 17.66
C ILE A 448 10.57 9.73 17.05
N ARG A 449 11.19 8.58 16.73
CA ARG A 449 10.48 7.41 16.19
C ARG A 449 9.45 6.88 17.20
N ALA A 450 9.81 6.78 18.47
CA ALA A 450 8.87 6.40 19.53
C ALA A 450 7.70 7.38 19.62
N LYS A 451 7.93 8.69 19.57
CA LYS A 451 6.86 9.70 19.58
C LYS A 451 5.91 9.58 18.38
N ILE A 452 6.43 9.29 17.19
CA ILE A 452 5.62 9.01 15.99
C ILE A 452 4.74 7.76 16.20
N TYR A 453 5.28 6.68 16.78
CA TYR A 453 4.46 5.52 17.13
C TYR A 453 3.40 5.84 18.19
N LEU A 454 3.75 6.66 19.19
CA LEU A 454 2.81 7.08 20.24
C LEU A 454 1.71 8.03 19.72
N SER A 455 1.95 8.83 18.68
CA SER A 455 0.91 9.67 18.08
C SER A 455 -0.05 8.84 17.21
N ARG A 456 0.46 7.78 16.58
CA ARG A 456 -0.30 6.82 15.77
C ARG A 456 -0.99 5.72 16.57
N SER A 457 -0.83 5.72 17.88
CA SER A 457 -1.35 4.69 18.79
C SER A 457 -0.73 3.29 18.61
N GLU A 458 0.48 3.23 18.05
CA GLU A 458 1.27 2.01 17.83
C GLU A 458 2.15 1.71 19.06
N TRP A 459 1.51 1.58 20.24
CA TRP A 459 2.19 1.51 21.55
C TRP A 459 3.21 0.38 21.67
N LEU A 460 2.90 -0.78 21.06
CA LEU A 460 3.76 -1.96 21.07
C LEU A 460 5.10 -1.73 20.36
N GLN A 461 5.12 -0.87 19.33
CA GLN A 461 6.34 -0.53 18.60
C GLN A 461 7.16 0.55 19.31
N ALA A 462 6.51 1.44 20.07
CA ALA A 462 7.19 2.46 20.87
C ALA A 462 7.95 1.87 22.07
N GLN A 463 7.39 0.86 22.73
CA GLN A 463 7.92 0.25 23.95
C GLN A 463 9.41 -0.17 23.86
N PRO A 464 9.85 -1.00 22.88
CA PRO A 464 11.25 -1.42 22.81
C PRO A 464 12.22 -0.27 22.54
N LEU A 465 11.77 0.77 21.81
CA LEU A 465 12.58 1.96 21.56
C LEU A 465 12.79 2.75 22.86
N LEU A 466 11.74 2.94 23.66
CA LEU A 466 11.83 3.63 24.94
C LEU A 466 12.71 2.89 25.94
N GLU A 467 12.62 1.55 26.00
CA GLU A 467 13.50 0.72 26.84
C GLU A 467 14.98 0.85 26.42
N LYS A 468 15.23 0.86 25.10
CA LYS A 468 16.57 1.06 24.55
C LYS A 468 17.14 2.44 24.89
N ILE A 469 16.32 3.49 24.84
CA ILE A 469 16.74 4.85 25.24
C ILE A 469 17.18 4.86 26.71
N ILE A 470 16.41 4.25 27.62
CA ILE A 470 16.79 4.19 29.05
C ILE A 470 18.09 3.41 29.24
N ALA A 471 18.26 2.28 28.54
CA ALA A 471 19.48 1.49 28.61
C ALA A 471 20.70 2.31 28.17
N LEU A 472 20.61 3.02 27.02
CA LEU A 472 21.67 3.92 26.53
C LEU A 472 21.97 5.05 27.52
N THR A 473 20.93 5.65 28.11
CA THR A 473 21.04 6.75 29.08
C THR A 473 21.75 6.30 30.37
N SER A 474 21.53 5.05 30.79
CA SER A 474 22.18 4.46 31.98
C SER A 474 23.66 4.11 31.77
N THR A 475 24.09 3.91 30.53
CA THR A 475 25.50 3.62 30.18
C THR A 475 26.35 4.87 29.96
N GLU A 476 25.75 5.97 29.46
CA GLU A 476 26.42 7.26 29.24
C GLU A 476 26.77 7.97 30.56
N THR A 477 25.94 7.81 31.59
CA THR A 477 26.18 8.34 32.94
C THR A 477 27.41 7.72 33.64
N GLN A 478 27.88 6.55 33.20
CA GLN A 478 29.11 5.92 33.73
C GLN A 478 30.40 6.43 33.05
N HIS A 479 30.31 7.09 31.88
CA HIS A 479 31.47 7.47 31.06
C HIS A 479 31.81 8.97 31.08
N GLY A 480 31.15 9.76 31.95
CA GLY A 480 31.53 11.16 32.21
C GLY A 480 31.28 12.13 31.05
N GLN A 481 30.53 11.73 30.03
CA GLN A 481 29.95 12.64 29.03
C GLN A 481 28.54 13.01 29.50
N GLU A 482 28.39 14.17 30.13
CA GLU A 482 27.07 14.80 30.29
C GLU A 482 26.45 15.00 28.91
N ASN A 483 25.17 14.62 28.71
CA ASN A 483 24.19 15.34 27.86
C ASN A 483 22.82 14.64 27.65
N ILE A 484 22.26 13.95 28.66
CA ILE A 484 20.80 13.77 28.70
C ILE A 484 20.30 14.57 29.89
N THR A 485 19.59 15.66 29.61
CA THR A 485 18.99 16.51 30.65
C THR A 485 17.96 15.71 31.44
N SER A 486 17.80 15.99 32.73
CA SER A 486 16.79 15.32 33.58
C SER A 486 15.37 15.42 32.98
N THR A 487 15.13 16.47 32.18
CA THR A 487 13.91 16.68 31.40
C THR A 487 13.69 15.64 30.29
N ALA A 488 14.74 15.22 29.57
CA ALA A 488 14.62 14.22 28.52
C ALA A 488 14.33 12.82 29.11
N ILE A 489 14.94 12.49 30.25
CA ILE A 489 14.62 11.26 31.01
C ILE A 489 13.17 11.30 31.48
N ALA A 490 12.72 12.43 32.04
CA ALA A 490 11.33 12.58 32.46
C ALA A 490 10.34 12.43 31.29
N ASP A 491 10.64 12.97 30.11
CA ASP A 491 9.81 12.81 28.91
C ASP A 491 9.73 11.33 28.47
N VAL A 492 10.84 10.59 28.53
CA VAL A 492 10.86 9.14 28.27
C VAL A 492 10.02 8.37 29.29
N LEU A 493 10.12 8.70 30.58
CA LEU A 493 9.32 8.06 31.64
C LEU A 493 7.82 8.33 31.46
N ILE A 494 7.43 9.54 31.03
CA ILE A 494 6.03 9.88 30.71
C ILE A 494 5.57 9.13 29.44
N ALA A 495 6.43 8.98 28.44
CA ALA A 495 6.13 8.20 27.25
C ALA A 495 5.90 6.71 27.60
N GLN A 496 6.71 6.14 28.50
CA GLN A 496 6.53 4.78 29.01
C GLN A 496 5.32 4.63 29.93
N SER A 497 5.00 5.64 30.73
CA SER A 497 3.79 5.58 31.55
C SER A 497 2.55 5.50 30.66
N ARG A 498 2.51 6.25 29.55
CA ARG A 498 1.44 6.17 28.55
C ARG A 498 1.30 4.77 27.94
N THR A 499 2.40 4.13 27.56
CA THR A 499 2.34 2.76 26.99
C THR A 499 1.85 1.75 28.02
N LEU A 500 2.35 1.82 29.26
CA LEU A 500 1.92 0.97 30.37
C LEU A 500 0.45 1.20 30.76
N PHE A 501 0.00 2.46 30.73
CA PHE A 501 -1.40 2.81 30.96
C PHE A 501 -2.31 2.12 29.95
N ASN A 502 -1.98 2.20 28.67
CA ASN A 502 -2.74 1.54 27.60
C ASN A 502 -2.68 0.00 27.68
N ALA A 503 -1.61 -0.55 28.25
CA ALA A 503 -1.50 -1.98 28.54
C ALA A 503 -2.27 -2.43 29.80
N GLY A 504 -2.93 -1.51 30.52
CA GLY A 504 -3.67 -1.78 31.76
C GLY A 504 -2.80 -1.83 33.03
N HIS A 505 -1.52 -1.47 32.95
CA HIS A 505 -0.58 -1.44 34.07
C HIS A 505 -0.63 -0.10 34.83
N TYR A 506 -1.81 0.29 35.30
CA TYR A 506 -2.08 1.63 35.87
C TYR A 506 -1.16 2.01 37.04
N LEU A 507 -0.87 1.08 37.95
CA LEU A 507 0.01 1.34 39.11
C LEU A 507 1.45 1.62 38.69
N GLN A 508 1.94 0.93 37.66
CA GLN A 508 3.30 1.15 37.15
C GLN A 508 3.38 2.48 36.39
N SER A 509 2.37 2.77 35.56
CA SER A 509 2.21 4.09 34.91
C SER A 509 2.26 5.22 35.93
N GLN A 510 1.49 5.12 37.01
CA GLN A 510 1.47 6.13 38.07
C GLN A 510 2.86 6.34 38.69
N ARG A 511 3.57 5.26 39.04
CA ARG A 511 4.92 5.33 39.63
C ARG A 511 5.93 5.99 38.69
N LEU A 512 5.90 5.68 37.40
CA LEU A 512 6.80 6.30 36.42
C LEU A 512 6.56 7.81 36.29
N CYS A 513 5.29 8.25 36.30
CA CYS A 513 4.98 9.68 36.31
C CYS A 513 5.41 10.38 37.61
N GLU A 514 5.26 9.72 38.76
CA GLU A 514 5.75 10.25 40.04
C GLU A 514 7.27 10.40 40.04
N GLN A 515 8.00 9.45 39.44
CA GLN A 515 9.45 9.57 39.22
C GLN A 515 9.79 10.69 38.24
N ALA A 516 9.05 10.83 37.14
CA ALA A 516 9.25 11.91 36.18
C ALA A 516 9.09 13.30 36.84
N LEU A 517 8.08 13.48 37.69
CA LEU A 517 7.87 14.72 38.45
C LEU A 517 9.03 15.07 39.38
N GLN A 518 9.74 14.08 39.93
CA GLN A 518 10.93 14.32 40.76
C GLN A 518 12.13 14.83 39.96
N LEU A 519 12.18 14.54 38.65
CA LEU A 519 13.27 14.91 37.75
C LEU A 519 13.02 16.24 37.00
N LEU A 520 11.76 16.68 36.94
CA LEU A 520 11.36 17.89 36.22
C LEU A 520 11.61 19.15 37.07
N PRO A 521 12.24 20.20 36.50
CA PRO A 521 12.37 21.48 37.17
C PRO A 521 11.00 22.19 37.25
N GLU A 522 10.81 23.07 38.24
CA GLU A 522 9.55 23.77 38.48
C GLU A 522 9.08 24.63 37.28
N THR A 523 9.98 25.02 36.39
CA THR A 523 9.71 25.81 35.18
C THR A 523 9.15 25.00 34.01
N GLU A 524 9.22 23.66 34.06
CA GLU A 524 8.84 22.79 32.94
C GLU A 524 7.35 22.40 32.97
N TYR A 525 6.48 23.39 32.74
CA TYR A 525 5.03 23.24 32.94
C TYR A 525 4.39 22.16 32.04
N ALA A 526 4.82 22.02 30.78
CA ALA A 526 4.21 21.10 29.82
C ALA A 526 4.39 19.62 30.20
N LEU A 527 5.61 19.21 30.55
CA LEU A 527 5.88 17.83 30.98
C LEU A 527 5.27 17.53 32.36
N GLN A 528 5.28 18.51 33.27
CA GLN A 528 4.59 18.35 34.57
C GLN A 528 3.08 18.14 34.38
N ALA A 529 2.44 18.92 33.50
CA ALA A 529 1.02 18.75 33.20
C ALA A 529 0.72 17.35 32.66
N LYS A 530 1.55 16.82 31.74
CA LYS A 530 1.43 15.45 31.23
C LYS A 530 1.60 14.40 32.32
N ALA A 531 2.58 14.55 33.20
CA ALA A 531 2.78 13.60 34.31
C ALA A 531 1.58 13.59 35.27
N HIS A 532 1.11 14.77 35.71
CA HIS A 532 -0.07 14.91 36.55
C HIS A 532 -1.34 14.34 35.89
N HIS A 533 -1.49 14.54 34.58
CA HIS A 533 -2.58 13.96 33.79
C HIS A 533 -2.59 12.43 33.88
N TYR A 534 -1.46 11.76 33.56
CA TYR A 534 -1.37 10.30 33.60
C TYR A 534 -1.51 9.72 35.01
N ILE A 535 -1.01 10.42 36.05
CA ILE A 535 -1.27 10.06 37.45
C ILE A 535 -2.77 10.10 37.74
N GLY A 536 -3.45 11.15 37.31
CA GLY A 536 -4.86 11.34 37.62
C GLY A 536 -5.78 10.32 36.96
N ILE A 537 -5.56 9.98 35.68
CA ILE A 537 -6.33 8.92 35.01
C ILE A 537 -6.00 7.54 35.58
N ALA A 538 -4.73 7.25 35.89
CA ALA A 538 -4.34 5.97 36.50
C ALA A 538 -4.94 5.80 37.91
N ALA A 539 -4.88 6.83 38.75
CA ALA A 539 -5.47 6.81 40.09
C ALA A 539 -6.99 6.58 40.04
N SER A 540 -7.68 7.18 39.06
CA SER A 540 -9.12 6.99 38.87
C SER A 540 -9.48 5.54 38.53
N LEU A 541 -8.71 4.90 37.64
CA LEU A 541 -8.90 3.49 37.27
C LEU A 541 -8.45 2.53 38.38
N LEU A 542 -7.58 2.95 39.28
CA LEU A 542 -7.22 2.22 40.51
C LEU A 542 -8.23 2.40 41.66
N GLY A 543 -9.35 3.10 41.43
CA GLY A 543 -10.42 3.29 42.41
C GLY A 543 -10.24 4.49 43.36
N ASP A 544 -9.26 5.36 43.12
CA ASP A 544 -9.06 6.62 43.85
C ASP A 544 -9.43 7.84 42.99
N CYS A 545 -10.73 7.98 42.70
CA CYS A 545 -11.25 9.10 41.92
C CYS A 545 -10.99 10.46 42.57
N LYS A 546 -10.80 10.53 43.90
CA LYS A 546 -10.50 11.78 44.62
C LYS A 546 -9.11 12.30 44.25
N THR A 547 -8.09 11.43 44.36
CA THR A 547 -6.75 11.77 43.90
C THR A 547 -6.76 12.05 42.40
N GLY A 548 -7.47 11.23 41.62
CA GLY A 548 -7.65 11.42 40.19
C GLY A 548 -8.08 12.83 39.78
N LEU A 549 -9.17 13.33 40.38
CA LEU A 549 -9.67 14.69 40.16
C LEU A 549 -8.62 15.75 40.54
N SER A 550 -7.99 15.63 41.71
CA SER A 550 -7.00 16.63 42.15
C SER A 550 -5.79 16.75 41.21
N GLN A 551 -5.36 15.63 40.64
CA GLN A 551 -4.18 15.58 39.78
C GLN A 551 -4.48 16.14 38.39
N ILE A 552 -5.64 15.83 37.81
CA ILE A 552 -6.05 16.42 36.52
C ILE A 552 -6.36 17.91 36.67
N GLN A 553 -6.97 18.34 37.78
CA GLN A 553 -7.14 19.76 38.08
C GLN A 553 -5.79 20.48 38.21
N ARG A 554 -4.78 19.84 38.81
CA ARG A 554 -3.42 20.37 38.86
C ARG A 554 -2.79 20.48 37.47
N ALA A 555 -2.93 19.45 36.63
CA ALA A 555 -2.50 19.51 35.23
C ALA A 555 -3.15 20.68 34.49
N LEU A 556 -4.46 20.88 34.68
CA LEU A 556 -5.20 21.98 34.04
C LEU A 556 -4.73 23.36 34.53
N GLN A 557 -4.39 23.51 35.81
CA GLN A 557 -3.79 24.74 36.35
C GLN A 557 -2.43 25.05 35.73
N LEU A 558 -1.60 24.03 35.49
CA LEU A 558 -0.29 24.19 34.84
C LEU A 558 -0.44 24.62 33.37
N CYS A 559 -1.54 24.23 32.72
CA CYS A 559 -1.89 24.67 31.36
C CYS A 559 -2.62 26.03 31.30
N SER A 560 -2.70 26.79 32.40
CA SER A 560 -3.53 28.02 32.51
C SER A 560 -3.22 29.13 31.51
N HIS A 561 -2.02 29.14 30.90
CA HIS A 561 -1.63 30.10 29.86
C HIS A 561 -1.96 29.64 28.42
N GLN A 562 -2.46 28.42 28.23
CA GLN A 562 -2.69 27.78 26.92
C GLN A 562 -4.10 27.16 26.85
N THR A 563 -5.13 28.00 27.02
CA THR A 563 -6.52 27.56 27.21
C THR A 563 -7.15 26.84 26.01
N GLU A 564 -6.65 27.07 24.79
CA GLU A 564 -7.21 26.55 23.53
C GLU A 564 -6.22 25.58 22.86
N THR A 565 -5.80 24.54 23.58
CA THR A 565 -4.88 23.52 23.05
C THR A 565 -5.50 22.14 23.09
N ASN A 566 -4.96 21.23 22.28
CA ASN A 566 -5.36 19.83 22.30
C ASN A 566 -5.18 19.22 23.70
N GLU A 567 -4.13 19.64 24.42
CA GLU A 567 -3.85 19.18 25.78
C GLU A 567 -4.94 19.61 26.78
N THR A 568 -5.41 20.87 26.73
CA THR A 568 -6.50 21.30 27.62
C THR A 568 -7.81 20.57 27.33
N ALA A 569 -8.12 20.31 26.06
CA ALA A 569 -9.30 19.54 25.67
C ALA A 569 -9.29 18.10 26.24
N ILE A 570 -8.13 17.43 26.20
CA ILE A 570 -7.93 16.09 26.79
C ILE A 570 -8.18 16.12 28.31
N LEU A 571 -7.66 17.11 29.02
CA LEU A 571 -7.87 17.24 30.47
C LEU A 571 -9.34 17.44 30.83
N HIS A 572 -10.06 18.27 30.08
CA HIS A 572 -11.51 18.43 30.24
C HIS A 572 -12.28 17.13 29.94
N SER A 573 -11.88 16.39 28.91
CA SER A 573 -12.47 15.08 28.58
C SER A 573 -12.34 14.11 29.76
N ASN A 574 -11.15 14.03 30.37
CA ASN A 574 -10.90 13.12 31.50
C ASN A 574 -11.58 13.56 32.80
N LEU A 575 -11.67 14.86 33.08
CA LEU A 575 -12.50 15.35 34.19
C LEU A 575 -13.96 14.95 34.01
N SER A 576 -14.49 15.06 32.78
CA SER A 576 -15.86 14.64 32.48
C SER A 576 -16.07 13.16 32.81
N ASN A 577 -15.17 12.29 32.34
CA ASN A 577 -15.22 10.86 32.59
C ASN A 577 -15.23 10.54 34.10
N ILE A 578 -14.35 11.16 34.88
CA ILE A 578 -14.26 10.89 36.32
C ILE A 578 -15.49 11.44 37.06
N TYR A 579 -15.98 12.63 36.71
CA TYR A 579 -17.22 13.17 37.29
C TYR A 579 -18.44 12.30 36.96
N ASN A 580 -18.48 11.72 35.76
CA ASN A 580 -19.51 10.75 35.38
C ASN A 580 -19.41 9.47 36.22
N MET A 581 -18.21 8.91 36.44
CA MET A 581 -17.99 7.72 37.27
C MET A 581 -18.49 7.88 38.72
N ILE A 582 -18.29 9.06 39.32
CA ILE A 582 -18.75 9.36 40.69
C ILE A 582 -20.21 9.85 40.77
N GLY A 583 -20.89 9.96 39.63
CA GLY A 583 -22.30 10.36 39.53
C GLY A 583 -22.57 11.87 39.65
N ASN A 584 -21.57 12.73 39.45
CA ASN A 584 -21.77 14.18 39.37
C ASN A 584 -21.98 14.63 37.92
N TYR A 585 -23.17 14.36 37.40
CA TYR A 585 -23.49 14.58 35.98
C TYR A 585 -23.49 16.06 35.55
N MET A 586 -23.67 16.99 36.49
CA MET A 586 -23.63 18.43 36.22
C MET A 586 -22.21 18.89 35.85
N LEU A 587 -21.22 18.55 36.68
CA LEU A 587 -19.82 18.85 36.36
C LEU A 587 -19.31 18.02 35.18
N ALA A 588 -19.75 16.78 35.05
CA ALA A 588 -19.41 15.94 33.90
C ALA A 588 -19.82 16.60 32.57
N GLU A 589 -21.06 17.12 32.49
CA GLU A 589 -21.58 17.78 31.30
C GLU A 589 -20.88 19.12 31.02
N TYR A 590 -20.55 19.89 32.05
CA TYR A 590 -19.76 21.12 31.92
C TYR A 590 -18.41 20.83 31.26
N HIS A 591 -17.64 19.89 31.81
CA HIS A 591 -16.31 19.57 31.29
C HIS A 591 -16.37 18.94 29.88
N CYS A 592 -17.34 18.07 29.62
CA CYS A 592 -17.58 17.48 28.29
C CYS A 592 -17.88 18.56 27.24
N THR A 593 -18.78 19.49 27.55
CA THR A 593 -19.18 20.55 26.62
C THR A 593 -18.02 21.50 26.33
N THR A 594 -17.19 21.80 27.33
CA THR A 594 -15.97 22.59 27.15
C THR A 594 -14.96 21.88 26.24
N ALA A 595 -14.73 20.57 26.43
CA ALA A 595 -13.86 19.80 25.55
C ALA A 595 -14.35 19.79 24.09
N ILE A 596 -15.66 19.56 23.86
CA ILE A 596 -16.28 19.61 22.53
C ILE A 596 -16.03 20.97 21.87
N LYS A 597 -16.20 22.07 22.62
CA LYS A 597 -15.96 23.41 22.08
C LYS A 597 -14.51 23.58 21.63
N ILE A 598 -13.54 23.21 22.47
CA ILE A 598 -12.12 23.34 22.13
C ILE A 598 -11.77 22.47 20.91
N TYR A 599 -12.26 21.23 20.83
CA TYR A 599 -11.99 20.37 19.67
C TYR A 599 -12.59 20.90 18.36
N ARG A 600 -13.74 21.58 18.41
CA ARG A 600 -14.33 22.27 17.25
C ARG A 600 -13.48 23.45 16.82
N ASP A 601 -13.03 24.27 17.77
CA ASP A 601 -12.19 25.43 17.49
C ASP A 601 -10.82 25.00 16.90
N LEU A 602 -10.35 23.80 17.24
CA LEU A 602 -9.14 23.17 16.69
C LEU A 602 -9.38 22.33 15.41
N GLU A 603 -10.61 22.28 14.90
CA GLU A 603 -11.03 21.44 13.76
C GLU A 603 -10.69 19.93 13.91
N ASN A 604 -10.53 19.45 15.14
CA ASN A 604 -10.21 18.06 15.44
C ASN A 604 -11.49 17.22 15.63
N LYS A 605 -11.97 16.65 14.52
CA LYS A 605 -13.20 15.84 14.47
C LYS A 605 -13.17 14.60 15.36
N ARG A 606 -12.02 13.94 15.52
CA ARG A 606 -11.92 12.71 16.33
C ARG A 606 -12.14 13.01 17.81
N GLY A 607 -11.47 14.05 18.33
CA GLY A 607 -11.64 14.50 19.71
C GLY A 607 -13.06 15.01 20.00
N GLU A 608 -13.71 15.65 19.02
CA GLU A 608 -15.12 16.02 19.13
C GLU A 608 -16.02 14.78 19.30
N ILE A 609 -15.86 13.79 18.43
CA ILE A 609 -16.64 12.53 18.46
C ILE A 609 -16.50 11.82 19.80
N ASP A 610 -15.28 11.67 20.31
CA ASP A 610 -15.03 10.98 21.60
C ASP A 610 -15.77 11.65 22.76
N ASN A 611 -15.85 12.98 22.74
CA ASN A 611 -16.58 13.71 23.77
C ASN A 611 -18.10 13.71 23.55
N LEU A 612 -18.59 13.62 22.31
CA LEU A 612 -20.01 13.39 22.05
C LEU A 612 -20.48 12.02 22.56
N ILE A 613 -19.64 10.99 22.46
CA ILE A 613 -19.88 9.68 23.10
C ILE A 613 -20.04 9.86 24.61
N GLY A 614 -19.10 10.58 25.26
CA GLY A 614 -19.19 10.93 26.68
C GLY A 614 -20.50 11.63 27.04
N LYS A 615 -20.95 12.58 26.21
CA LYS A 615 -22.23 13.29 26.41
C LYS A 615 -23.44 12.35 26.33
N ALA A 616 -23.45 11.42 25.38
CA ALA A 616 -24.52 10.44 25.24
C ALA A 616 -24.60 9.48 26.45
N ILE A 617 -23.45 9.09 27.00
CA ILE A 617 -23.36 8.30 28.24
C ILE A 617 -23.94 9.09 29.43
N ILE A 618 -23.59 10.37 29.56
CA ILE A 618 -24.15 11.24 30.62
C ILE A 618 -25.67 11.34 30.50
N LYS A 619 -26.21 11.48 29.29
CA LYS A 619 -27.67 11.51 29.05
C LYS A 619 -28.36 10.22 29.48
N ARG A 620 -27.80 9.06 29.11
CA ARG A 620 -28.29 7.76 29.57
C ARG A 620 -28.29 7.68 31.11
N ASN A 621 -27.20 8.09 31.75
CA ASN A 621 -27.06 8.07 33.21
C ASN A 621 -28.04 9.01 33.93
N LYS A 622 -28.49 10.08 33.25
CA LYS A 622 -29.58 10.98 33.71
C LYS A 622 -30.99 10.46 33.39
N SER A 623 -31.14 9.24 32.86
CA SER A 623 -32.41 8.65 32.41
C SER A 623 -33.04 9.31 31.16
N GLU A 624 -32.26 10.06 30.38
CA GLU A 624 -32.70 10.62 29.09
C GLU A 624 -32.43 9.62 27.95
N ILE A 625 -33.06 8.44 28.01
CA ILE A 625 -32.73 7.29 27.13
C ILE A 625 -32.93 7.61 25.64
N ASP A 626 -34.07 8.20 25.25
CA ASP A 626 -34.35 8.49 23.83
C ASP A 626 -33.36 9.51 23.26
N ALA A 627 -33.01 10.53 24.05
CA ALA A 627 -32.01 11.53 23.64
C ALA A 627 -30.59 10.93 23.55
N SER A 628 -30.28 9.92 24.36
CA SER A 628 -29.03 9.18 24.29
C SER A 628 -28.96 8.33 23.00
N ILE A 629 -30.02 7.59 22.67
CA ILE A 629 -30.10 6.76 21.46
C ILE A 629 -29.96 7.61 20.19
N ALA A 630 -30.72 8.71 20.10
CA ALA A 630 -30.62 9.61 18.95
C ALA A 630 -29.20 10.15 18.78
N LEU A 631 -28.57 10.58 19.87
CA LEU A 631 -27.20 11.08 19.84
C LEU A 631 -26.18 9.99 19.44
N PHE A 632 -26.32 8.75 19.93
CA PHE A 632 -25.46 7.66 19.51
C PHE A 632 -25.62 7.29 18.02
N GLN A 633 -26.83 7.38 17.47
CA GLN A 633 -27.08 7.16 16.03
C GLN A 633 -26.40 8.23 15.17
N ASP A 634 -26.48 9.49 15.60
CA ASP A 634 -25.78 10.61 14.94
C ASP A 634 -24.25 10.40 14.99
N ILE A 635 -23.71 10.07 16.17
CA ILE A 635 -22.29 9.79 16.36
C ILE A 635 -21.83 8.61 15.50
N LEU A 636 -22.62 7.53 15.41
CA LEU A 636 -22.29 6.36 14.59
C LEU A 636 -22.21 6.72 13.10
N THR A 637 -22.99 7.70 12.66
CA THR A 637 -22.90 8.22 11.29
C THR A 637 -21.63 9.05 11.13
N MET A 638 -21.33 9.95 12.08
CA MET A 638 -20.12 10.77 12.07
C MET A 638 -18.83 9.94 12.10
N THR A 639 -18.78 8.86 12.89
CA THR A 639 -17.60 7.98 12.97
C THR A 639 -17.34 7.26 11.65
N ARG A 640 -18.39 6.82 10.96
CA ARG A 640 -18.29 6.17 9.65
C ARG A 640 -17.87 7.14 8.55
N GLU A 641 -18.43 8.35 8.53
CA GLU A 641 -18.02 9.40 7.59
C GLU A 641 -16.55 9.81 7.81
N ALA A 642 -16.10 9.83 9.06
CA ALA A 642 -14.72 10.14 9.44
C ALA A 642 -13.75 8.96 9.36
N ASN A 643 -14.20 7.76 8.97
CA ASN A 643 -13.45 6.49 9.04
C ASN A 643 -12.75 6.28 10.40
N TYR A 644 -13.41 6.66 11.50
CA TYR A 644 -12.85 6.63 12.84
C TYR A 644 -13.29 5.37 13.61
N ILE A 645 -12.54 4.29 13.43
CA ILE A 645 -12.87 2.95 13.94
C ILE A 645 -12.98 2.91 15.47
N ASN A 646 -12.10 3.61 16.20
CA ASN A 646 -12.14 3.65 17.66
C ASN A 646 -13.46 4.27 18.14
N GLY A 647 -13.85 5.42 17.59
CA GLY A 647 -15.12 6.06 17.92
C GLY A 647 -16.33 5.19 17.58
N GLU A 648 -16.30 4.44 16.46
CA GLU A 648 -17.37 3.48 16.12
C GLU A 648 -17.47 2.36 17.16
N ALA A 649 -16.34 1.77 17.58
CA ALA A 649 -16.31 0.68 18.55
C ALA A 649 -16.89 1.10 19.91
N TYR A 650 -16.47 2.26 20.44
CA TYR A 650 -16.99 2.81 21.70
C TYR A 650 -18.46 3.22 21.60
N THR A 651 -18.89 3.76 20.46
CA THR A 651 -20.31 4.10 20.22
C THR A 651 -21.19 2.86 20.29
N LEU A 652 -20.79 1.79 19.59
CA LEU A 652 -21.53 0.53 19.54
C LEU A 652 -21.56 -0.19 20.90
N GLU A 653 -20.47 -0.14 21.66
CA GLU A 653 -20.40 -0.71 23.01
C GLU A 653 -21.44 -0.06 23.93
N ASN A 654 -21.47 1.28 23.93
CA ASN A 654 -22.38 2.04 24.77
C ASN A 654 -23.84 1.95 24.29
N MET A 655 -24.09 1.90 22.98
CA MET A 655 -25.43 1.55 22.44
C MET A 655 -25.88 0.17 22.91
N GLY A 656 -24.96 -0.79 22.96
CA GLY A 656 -25.18 -2.11 23.52
C GLY A 656 -25.75 -2.05 24.93
N GLU A 657 -25.15 -1.25 25.82
CA GLU A 657 -25.62 -1.07 27.20
C GLU A 657 -26.97 -0.32 27.28
N VAL A 658 -27.20 0.68 26.42
CA VAL A 658 -28.50 1.37 26.33
C VAL A 658 -29.62 0.41 25.95
N TYR A 659 -29.38 -0.48 24.97
CA TYR A 659 -30.37 -1.48 24.58
C TYR A 659 -30.64 -2.51 25.68
N GLN A 660 -29.66 -2.83 26.53
CA GLN A 660 -29.90 -3.67 27.73
C GLN A 660 -30.81 -2.98 28.74
N ASP A 661 -30.65 -1.68 28.94
CA ASP A 661 -31.51 -0.90 29.84
C ASP A 661 -32.96 -0.87 29.34
N GLN A 662 -33.17 -0.92 28.02
CA GLN A 662 -34.48 -1.08 27.37
C GLN A 662 -34.97 -2.54 27.29
N ASN A 663 -34.19 -3.50 27.82
CA ASN A 663 -34.45 -4.94 27.71
C ASN A 663 -34.51 -5.47 26.25
N ASN A 664 -33.90 -4.77 25.30
CA ASN A 664 -33.75 -5.21 23.92
C ASN A 664 -32.41 -5.96 23.75
N LEU A 665 -32.39 -7.20 24.23
CA LEU A 665 -31.16 -7.98 24.37
C LEU A 665 -30.57 -8.41 23.02
N GLU A 666 -31.40 -8.59 21.99
CA GLU A 666 -30.94 -8.93 20.63
C GLU A 666 -30.18 -7.76 19.99
N LEU A 667 -30.74 -6.54 20.02
CA LEU A 667 -30.03 -5.36 19.52
C LEU A 667 -28.77 -5.05 20.35
N SER A 668 -28.82 -5.31 21.67
CA SER A 668 -27.65 -5.21 22.52
C SER A 668 -26.52 -6.11 22.05
N LEU A 669 -26.78 -7.41 21.86
CA LEU A 669 -25.77 -8.38 21.41
C LEU A 669 -25.25 -8.06 20.00
N GLN A 670 -26.09 -7.57 19.09
CA GLN A 670 -25.65 -7.14 17.76
C GLN A 670 -24.65 -5.97 17.83
N ALA A 671 -24.96 -4.95 18.64
CA ALA A 671 -24.10 -3.79 18.82
C ALA A 671 -22.79 -4.17 19.53
N LEU A 672 -22.88 -4.97 20.60
CA LEU A 672 -21.72 -5.42 21.37
C LEU A 672 -20.81 -6.35 20.56
N ASP A 673 -21.33 -7.24 19.72
CA ASP A 673 -20.48 -8.08 18.88
C ASP A 673 -19.70 -7.28 17.85
N HIS A 674 -20.36 -6.31 17.21
CA HIS A 674 -19.68 -5.43 16.28
C HIS A 674 -18.60 -4.61 17.02
N SER A 675 -18.90 -4.12 18.21
CA SER A 675 -17.92 -3.45 19.05
C SER A 675 -16.74 -4.36 19.41
N LEU A 676 -16.99 -5.61 19.83
CA LEU A 676 -15.94 -6.56 20.22
C LEU A 676 -15.00 -6.88 19.06
N MET A 677 -15.55 -7.03 17.85
CA MET A 677 -14.76 -7.25 16.63
C MET A 677 -13.86 -6.06 16.33
N LEU A 678 -14.39 -4.83 16.42
CA LEU A 678 -13.59 -3.62 16.22
C LEU A 678 -12.55 -3.43 17.34
N ALA A 679 -12.92 -3.67 18.60
CA ALA A 679 -12.03 -3.58 19.75
C ALA A 679 -10.84 -4.56 19.63
N ARG A 680 -11.08 -5.79 19.17
CA ARG A 680 -10.02 -6.77 18.85
C ARG A 680 -9.13 -6.33 17.71
N LYS A 681 -9.71 -5.72 16.66
CA LYS A 681 -8.94 -5.17 15.54
C LYS A 681 -8.02 -4.02 15.98
N ILE A 682 -8.50 -3.17 16.88
CA ILE A 682 -7.74 -2.03 17.43
C ILE A 682 -6.71 -2.48 18.47
N GLY A 683 -6.92 -3.64 19.12
CA GLY A 683 -6.08 -4.10 20.22
C GLY A 683 -6.37 -3.38 21.55
N ASP A 684 -7.58 -2.84 21.72
CA ASP A 684 -7.98 -2.15 22.94
C ASP A 684 -8.49 -3.13 23.99
N ASN A 685 -7.61 -3.53 24.90
CA ASN A 685 -7.93 -4.51 25.95
C ASN A 685 -9.00 -4.03 26.93
N MET A 686 -9.08 -2.72 27.20
CA MET A 686 -10.10 -2.17 28.10
C MET A 686 -11.49 -2.29 27.47
N LEU A 687 -11.61 -1.91 26.19
CA LEU A 687 -12.85 -2.03 25.45
C LEU A 687 -13.27 -3.50 25.25
N ILE A 688 -12.31 -4.39 24.96
CA ILE A 688 -12.57 -5.84 24.85
C ILE A 688 -13.16 -6.37 26.16
N ASN A 689 -12.52 -6.08 27.30
CA ASN A 689 -12.99 -6.56 28.60
C ASN A 689 -14.39 -6.01 28.93
N ASN A 690 -14.62 -4.70 28.73
CA ASN A 690 -15.93 -4.09 28.98
C ASN A 690 -17.02 -4.68 28.10
N THR A 691 -16.74 -4.89 26.81
CA THR A 691 -17.68 -5.48 25.86
C THR A 691 -18.04 -6.91 26.25
N LEU A 692 -17.06 -7.73 26.66
CA LEU A 692 -17.30 -9.09 27.14
C LEU A 692 -18.17 -9.11 28.41
N LEU A 693 -17.92 -8.22 29.37
CA LEU A 693 -18.73 -8.10 30.59
C LEU A 693 -20.17 -7.68 30.27
N ASN A 694 -20.34 -6.73 29.34
CA ASN A 694 -21.67 -6.31 28.90
C ASN A 694 -22.38 -7.42 28.12
N MET A 695 -21.70 -8.18 27.25
CA MET A 695 -22.28 -9.36 26.60
C MET A 695 -22.67 -10.42 27.61
N ALA A 696 -21.86 -10.65 28.65
CA ALA A 696 -22.20 -11.58 29.73
C ALA A 696 -23.51 -11.19 30.43
N MET A 697 -23.71 -9.89 30.69
CA MET A 697 -24.97 -9.39 31.25
C MET A 697 -26.16 -9.60 30.29
N ALA A 698 -25.98 -9.39 28.98
CA ALA A 698 -27.05 -9.68 28.00
C ALA A 698 -27.45 -11.15 28.00
N TYR A 699 -26.49 -12.08 27.88
CA TYR A 699 -26.76 -13.52 27.92
C TYR A 699 -27.39 -13.97 29.25
N LEU A 700 -26.95 -13.38 30.36
CA LEU A 700 -27.55 -13.63 31.67
C LEU A 700 -29.04 -13.27 31.68
N TYR A 701 -29.40 -12.10 31.15
CA TYR A 701 -30.79 -11.65 31.07
C TYR A 701 -31.62 -12.43 30.04
N MET A 702 -31.00 -13.08 29.06
CA MET A 702 -31.66 -14.04 28.16
C MET A 702 -31.85 -15.43 28.79
N GLY A 703 -31.34 -15.67 30.00
CA GLY A 703 -31.45 -16.94 30.70
C GLY A 703 -30.33 -17.94 30.39
N ASP A 704 -29.20 -17.49 29.83
CA ASP A 704 -28.00 -18.32 29.59
C ASP A 704 -26.84 -17.91 30.51
N PRO A 705 -26.87 -18.34 31.79
CA PRO A 705 -25.82 -18.01 32.74
C PRO A 705 -24.52 -18.79 32.49
N VAL A 706 -24.53 -19.84 31.65
CA VAL A 706 -23.34 -20.63 31.31
C VAL A 706 -22.47 -19.85 30.34
N THR A 707 -23.06 -19.34 29.26
CA THR A 707 -22.37 -18.47 28.30
C THR A 707 -21.92 -17.17 28.96
N ALA A 708 -22.74 -16.60 29.85
CA ALA A 708 -22.36 -15.42 30.61
C ALA A 708 -21.08 -15.64 31.44
N LEU A 709 -20.96 -16.76 32.15
CA LEU A 709 -19.77 -17.06 32.95
C LEU A 709 -18.53 -17.29 32.07
N LEU A 710 -18.70 -17.99 30.94
CA LEU A 710 -17.62 -18.21 29.97
C LEU A 710 -17.07 -16.89 29.40
N LEU A 711 -17.92 -15.90 29.15
CA LEU A 711 -17.49 -14.58 28.69
C LEU A 711 -16.75 -13.78 29.78
N VAL A 712 -17.16 -13.91 31.05
CA VAL A 712 -16.42 -13.33 32.19
C VAL A 712 -15.05 -13.97 32.32
N ASP A 713 -14.95 -15.29 32.17
CA ASP A 713 -13.67 -16.03 32.26
C ASP A 713 -12.72 -15.74 31.09
N GLN A 714 -13.22 -15.19 29.98
CA GLN A 714 -12.39 -14.71 28.85
C GLN A 714 -11.77 -13.34 29.10
N THR A 715 -12.19 -12.60 30.14
CA THR A 715 -11.60 -11.30 30.47
C THR A 715 -10.19 -11.47 31.05
N GLN A 716 -9.28 -10.55 30.75
CA GLN A 716 -7.90 -10.58 31.27
C GLN A 716 -7.77 -9.90 32.66
N ILE A 717 -8.88 -9.77 33.38
CA ILE A 717 -8.95 -9.02 34.64
C ILE A 717 -8.56 -9.92 35.82
N LYS A 718 -7.62 -9.46 36.65
CA LYS A 718 -7.21 -10.18 37.87
C LYS A 718 -8.27 -10.00 38.96
N THR A 719 -9.12 -11.00 39.16
CA THR A 719 -10.21 -10.98 40.17
C THR A 719 -9.74 -11.02 41.63
N GLN A 720 -8.44 -11.12 41.89
CA GLN A 720 -7.84 -11.07 43.23
C GLN A 720 -7.67 -9.62 43.73
N GLU A 721 -7.68 -8.64 42.83
CA GLU A 721 -7.64 -7.22 43.17
C GLU A 721 -9.09 -6.70 43.27
N THR A 722 -9.47 -6.11 44.40
CA THR A 722 -10.85 -5.57 44.60
C THR A 722 -10.93 -4.05 44.47
N THR A 723 -9.80 -3.39 44.16
CA THR A 723 -9.67 -1.93 44.21
C THR A 723 -9.72 -1.26 42.84
N SER A 724 -9.35 -1.94 41.75
CA SER A 724 -9.39 -1.34 40.42
C SER A 724 -10.82 -1.32 39.85
N TYR A 725 -11.11 -0.31 39.03
CA TYR A 725 -12.43 -0.10 38.44
C TYR A 725 -12.91 -1.31 37.64
N ASP A 726 -12.06 -1.86 36.78
CA ASP A 726 -12.40 -3.02 35.92
C ASP A 726 -12.64 -4.27 36.76
N ALA A 727 -11.85 -4.48 37.83
CA ALA A 727 -12.07 -5.60 38.73
C ALA A 727 -13.38 -5.47 39.51
N MET A 728 -13.75 -4.25 39.93
CA MET A 728 -15.06 -4.02 40.55
C MET A 728 -16.22 -4.38 39.61
N ILE A 729 -16.14 -4.01 38.33
CA ILE A 729 -17.19 -4.35 37.34
C ILE A 729 -17.23 -5.87 37.09
N CYS A 730 -16.06 -6.51 36.93
CA CYS A 730 -15.96 -7.95 36.71
C CYS A 730 -16.54 -8.75 37.89
N LEU A 731 -16.15 -8.40 39.12
CA LEU A 731 -16.65 -9.04 40.35
C LEU A 731 -18.16 -8.81 40.53
N LEU A 732 -18.66 -7.60 40.26
CA LEU A 732 -20.09 -7.29 40.30
C LEU A 732 -20.86 -8.18 39.30
N THR A 733 -20.36 -8.28 38.06
CA THR A 733 -20.96 -9.12 37.00
C THR A 733 -21.00 -10.58 37.42
N ARG A 734 -19.89 -11.12 37.91
CA ARG A 734 -19.77 -12.50 38.38
C ARG A 734 -20.68 -12.80 39.59
N GLY A 735 -20.74 -11.91 40.58
CA GLY A 735 -21.67 -12.03 41.70
C GLY A 735 -23.14 -12.05 41.26
N THR A 736 -23.45 -11.32 40.19
CA THR A 736 -24.79 -11.28 39.59
C THR A 736 -25.13 -12.59 38.88
N ILE A 737 -24.19 -13.15 38.11
CA ILE A 737 -24.40 -14.45 37.47
C ILE A 737 -24.71 -15.53 38.53
N TYR A 738 -23.96 -15.56 39.65
CA TYR A 738 -24.24 -16.51 40.73
C TYR A 738 -25.58 -16.29 41.41
N LEU A 739 -26.02 -15.03 41.56
CA LEU A 739 -27.36 -14.71 42.06
C LEU A 739 -28.45 -15.34 41.17
N TYR A 740 -28.36 -15.17 39.85
CA TYR A 740 -29.32 -15.71 38.88
C TYR A 740 -29.24 -17.24 38.72
N GLN A 741 -28.09 -17.85 39.03
CA GLN A 741 -27.94 -19.31 39.15
C GLN A 741 -28.46 -19.87 40.50
N HIS A 742 -29.05 -19.02 41.36
CA HIS A 742 -29.49 -19.37 42.71
C HIS A 742 -28.36 -19.86 43.64
N GLN A 743 -27.09 -19.57 43.31
CA GLN A 743 -25.92 -19.85 44.14
C GLN A 743 -25.71 -18.71 45.15
N TYR A 744 -26.72 -18.44 45.97
CA TYR A 744 -26.78 -17.25 46.82
C TYR A 744 -25.60 -17.08 47.78
N GLN A 745 -25.02 -18.18 48.28
CA GLN A 745 -23.87 -18.14 49.18
C GLN A 745 -22.61 -17.60 48.46
N ARG A 746 -22.35 -18.07 47.24
CA ARG A 746 -21.21 -17.60 46.43
C ARG A 746 -21.40 -16.17 45.94
N ALA A 747 -22.65 -15.81 45.62
CA ALA A 747 -23.00 -14.44 45.25
C ALA A 747 -22.81 -13.47 46.43
N GLU A 748 -23.22 -13.88 47.63
CA GLU A 748 -23.04 -13.09 48.86
C GLU A 748 -21.57 -12.86 49.17
N GLU A 749 -20.73 -13.90 49.20
CA GLU A 749 -19.29 -13.79 49.47
C GLU A 749 -18.61 -12.74 48.56
N ILE A 750 -18.89 -12.77 47.25
CA ILE A 750 -18.32 -11.82 46.30
C ILE A 750 -18.86 -10.41 46.51
N LEU A 751 -20.18 -10.26 46.67
CA LEU A 751 -20.82 -8.95 46.72
C LEU A 751 -20.59 -8.24 48.06
N SER A 752 -20.50 -8.97 49.18
CA SER A 752 -20.18 -8.40 50.50
C SER A 752 -18.75 -7.88 50.57
N ASP A 753 -17.80 -8.59 49.97
CA ASP A 753 -16.39 -8.20 49.95
C ASP A 753 -16.15 -7.00 49.02
N LEU A 754 -16.95 -6.88 47.95
CA LEU A 754 -16.85 -5.82 46.95
C LEU A 754 -17.45 -4.48 47.42
N LEU A 755 -18.54 -4.52 48.19
CA LEU A 755 -19.33 -3.32 48.52
C LEU A 755 -18.51 -2.20 49.20
N PRO A 756 -17.62 -2.45 50.18
CA PRO A 756 -16.82 -1.41 50.82
C PRO A 756 -15.84 -0.73 49.85
N SER A 757 -15.28 -1.48 48.89
CA SER A 757 -14.35 -0.94 47.90
C SER A 757 -15.06 0.02 46.94
N ILE A 758 -16.27 -0.34 46.48
CA ILE A 758 -17.09 0.52 45.62
C ILE A 758 -17.50 1.81 46.36
N GLU A 759 -17.86 1.69 47.65
CA GLU A 759 -18.22 2.84 48.49
C GLU A 759 -17.04 3.80 48.65
N LYS A 760 -15.86 3.26 48.99
CA LYS A 760 -14.62 4.05 49.14
C LYS A 760 -14.23 4.76 47.84
N ALA A 761 -14.42 4.11 46.69
CA ALA A 761 -14.17 4.70 45.37
C ALA A 761 -15.20 5.77 44.97
N GLY A 762 -16.33 5.87 45.67
CA GLY A 762 -17.38 6.85 45.37
C GLY A 762 -18.22 6.52 44.14
N LEU A 763 -18.22 5.27 43.68
CA LEU A 763 -18.90 4.83 42.45
C LEU A 763 -20.39 4.57 42.70
N LYS A 764 -21.18 5.64 42.88
CA LYS A 764 -22.58 5.60 43.34
C LYS A 764 -23.48 4.63 42.57
N SER A 765 -23.46 4.66 41.23
CA SER A 765 -24.31 3.79 40.41
C SER A 765 -23.99 2.30 40.59
N ARG A 766 -22.69 1.97 40.76
CA ARG A 766 -22.24 0.59 41.00
C ARG A 766 -22.56 0.15 42.43
N TYR A 767 -22.46 1.06 43.40
CA TYR A 767 -22.81 0.82 44.79
C TYR A 767 -24.28 0.40 44.92
N ILE A 768 -25.19 1.13 44.25
CA ILE A 768 -26.63 0.82 44.24
C ILE A 768 -26.89 -0.58 43.65
N ARG A 769 -26.28 -0.92 42.50
CA ARG A 769 -26.44 -2.24 41.89
C ARG A 769 -25.96 -3.36 42.82
N ALA A 770 -24.79 -3.19 43.42
CA ALA A 770 -24.22 -4.16 44.37
C ALA A 770 -25.12 -4.33 45.60
N LEU A 771 -25.62 -3.22 46.16
CA LEU A 771 -26.51 -3.20 47.33
C LEU A 771 -27.83 -3.94 47.07
N ILE A 772 -28.48 -3.68 45.94
CA ILE A 772 -29.74 -4.34 45.55
C ILE A 772 -29.53 -5.85 45.36
N ARG A 773 -28.47 -6.24 44.64
CA ARG A 773 -28.16 -7.65 44.35
C ARG A 773 -27.76 -8.42 45.62
N LEU A 774 -26.99 -7.80 46.52
CA LEU A 774 -26.66 -8.38 47.83
C LEU A 774 -27.91 -8.55 48.70
N THR A 775 -28.83 -7.59 48.67
CA THR A 775 -30.12 -7.69 49.38
C THR A 775 -30.92 -8.88 48.87
N ALA A 776 -30.99 -9.09 47.55
CA ALA A 776 -31.64 -10.26 46.96
C ALA A 776 -30.96 -11.59 47.38
N CYS A 777 -29.63 -11.61 47.51
CA CYS A 777 -28.91 -12.78 48.04
C CYS A 777 -29.35 -13.11 49.48
N TYR A 778 -29.47 -12.11 50.36
CA TYR A 778 -29.90 -12.34 51.74
C TYR A 778 -31.37 -12.80 51.86
N ILE A 779 -32.25 -12.37 50.96
CA ILE A 779 -33.61 -12.92 50.85
C ILE A 779 -33.55 -14.39 50.47
N GLY A 780 -32.80 -14.75 49.42
CA GLY A 780 -32.63 -16.14 48.97
C GLY A 780 -32.00 -17.06 50.03
N LEU A 781 -31.06 -16.54 50.83
CA LEU A 781 -30.44 -17.24 51.97
C LEU A 781 -31.33 -17.32 53.21
N LYS A 782 -32.54 -16.73 53.20
CA LYS A 782 -33.46 -16.64 54.33
C LYS A 782 -32.83 -15.97 55.56
N GLN A 783 -32.07 -14.89 55.34
CA GLN A 783 -31.45 -14.06 56.39
C GLN A 783 -32.17 -12.69 56.48
N PRO A 784 -33.41 -12.62 56.99
CA PRO A 784 -34.23 -11.42 56.92
C PRO A 784 -33.66 -10.23 57.68
N ALA A 785 -32.92 -10.45 58.78
CA ALA A 785 -32.30 -9.37 59.56
C ALA A 785 -31.27 -8.58 58.75
N LYS A 786 -30.41 -9.27 57.99
CA LYS A 786 -29.41 -8.61 57.13
C LYS A 786 -30.06 -7.93 55.92
N ALA A 787 -31.05 -8.57 55.30
CA ALA A 787 -31.81 -7.99 54.19
C ALA A 787 -32.53 -6.69 54.62
N THR A 788 -33.08 -6.66 55.83
CA THR A 788 -33.81 -5.51 56.39
C THR A 788 -32.94 -4.25 56.48
N VAL A 789 -31.68 -4.40 56.91
CA VAL A 789 -30.72 -3.28 57.01
C VAL A 789 -30.40 -2.71 55.63
N LEU A 790 -30.14 -3.56 54.63
CA LEU A 790 -29.83 -3.08 53.28
C LEU A 790 -31.06 -2.48 52.58
N MET A 791 -32.26 -2.98 52.86
CA MET A 791 -33.52 -2.41 52.36
C MET A 791 -33.77 -0.98 52.88
N GLU A 792 -33.36 -0.65 54.11
CA GLU A 792 -33.43 0.71 54.65
C GLU A 792 -32.49 1.63 53.87
N GLN A 793 -31.25 1.20 53.63
CA GLN A 793 -30.30 1.94 52.80
C GLN A 793 -30.81 2.17 51.37
N ILE A 794 -31.45 1.16 50.76
CA ILE A 794 -32.08 1.31 49.43
C ILE A 794 -33.22 2.33 49.49
N SER A 795 -34.03 2.33 50.55
CA SER A 795 -35.15 3.26 50.73
C SER A 795 -34.66 4.70 50.89
N ASP A 796 -33.59 4.93 51.65
CA ASP A 796 -32.95 6.25 51.79
C ASP A 796 -32.44 6.77 50.44
N ILE A 797 -31.82 5.90 49.64
CA ILE A 797 -31.34 6.24 48.29
C ILE A 797 -32.50 6.61 47.36
N ILE A 798 -33.64 5.90 47.45
CA ILE A 798 -34.85 6.22 46.67
C ILE A 798 -35.41 7.58 47.09
N GLN A 799 -35.48 7.87 48.40
CA GLN A 799 -35.98 9.14 48.94
C GLN A 799 -35.13 10.35 48.51
N GLN A 800 -33.82 10.17 48.30
CA GLN A 800 -32.92 11.21 47.82
C GLN A 800 -33.11 11.57 46.32
N GLY A 801 -33.89 10.79 45.55
CA GLY A 801 -34.35 11.11 44.19
C GLY A 801 -33.31 11.04 43.06
N ASN A 802 -32.02 11.23 43.34
CA ASN A 802 -30.97 11.38 42.32
C ASN A 802 -30.62 10.11 41.53
N HIS A 803 -31.10 8.93 41.95
CA HIS A 803 -30.78 7.64 41.32
C HIS A 803 -32.02 6.75 41.08
N GLN A 804 -33.21 7.34 41.07
CA GLN A 804 -34.48 6.61 41.01
C GLN A 804 -34.60 5.68 39.80
N HIS A 805 -34.06 6.07 38.64
CA HIS A 805 -34.12 5.24 37.43
C HIS A 805 -33.35 3.93 37.57
N ILE A 806 -32.07 3.97 37.99
CA ILE A 806 -31.22 2.78 38.15
C ILE A 806 -31.82 1.85 39.19
N THR A 807 -32.31 2.40 40.30
CA THR A 807 -32.97 1.62 41.35
C THR A 807 -34.26 0.96 40.84
N THR A 808 -35.08 1.69 40.08
CA THR A 808 -36.34 1.16 39.52
C THR A 808 -36.08 0.03 38.52
N MET A 809 -35.10 0.22 37.62
CA MET A 809 -34.72 -0.77 36.61
C MET A 809 -34.16 -2.06 37.26
N GLU A 810 -33.26 -1.94 38.24
CA GLU A 810 -32.74 -3.13 38.95
C GLU A 810 -33.81 -3.85 39.76
N LEU A 811 -34.75 -3.13 40.38
CA LEU A 811 -35.89 -3.72 41.10
C LEU A 811 -36.89 -4.42 40.16
N GLN A 812 -37.08 -3.94 38.93
CA GLN A 812 -37.91 -4.62 37.93
C GLN A 812 -37.33 -5.99 37.54
N ARG A 813 -36.00 -6.11 37.51
CA ARG A 813 -35.30 -7.37 37.22
C ARG A 813 -35.34 -8.37 38.38
N LEU A 814 -35.70 -7.94 39.60
CA LEU A 814 -35.76 -8.76 40.81
C LEU A 814 -37.13 -8.62 41.50
N PRO A 815 -38.20 -9.23 40.94
CA PRO A 815 -39.58 -9.01 41.38
C PRO A 815 -39.85 -9.43 42.83
N GLU A 816 -39.18 -10.46 43.33
CA GLU A 816 -39.29 -10.91 44.73
C GLU A 816 -38.84 -9.83 45.73
N LEU A 817 -37.75 -9.13 45.42
CA LEU A 817 -37.24 -8.02 46.23
C LEU A 817 -38.17 -6.79 46.13
N LYS A 818 -38.68 -6.50 44.92
CA LYS A 818 -39.66 -5.42 44.71
C LYS A 818 -40.92 -5.63 45.56
N GLN A 819 -41.44 -6.86 45.60
CA GLN A 819 -42.61 -7.19 46.42
C GLN A 819 -42.31 -7.07 47.92
N ALA A 820 -41.16 -7.57 48.38
CA ALA A 820 -40.74 -7.45 49.78
C ALA A 820 -40.62 -5.98 50.24
N LEU A 821 -40.11 -5.10 49.39
CA LEU A 821 -40.05 -3.66 49.65
C LEU A 821 -41.44 -3.01 49.70
N GLN A 822 -42.37 -3.41 48.82
CA GLN A 822 -43.74 -2.90 48.79
C GLN A 822 -44.55 -3.35 50.01
N GLU A 823 -44.47 -4.62 50.40
CA GLU A 823 -45.12 -5.15 51.60
C GLU A 823 -44.62 -4.45 52.86
N ARG A 824 -43.31 -4.15 52.92
CA ARG A 824 -42.70 -3.41 54.02
C ARG A 824 -43.15 -1.95 54.06
N ALA A 825 -43.15 -1.24 52.94
CA ALA A 825 -43.64 0.14 52.86
C ALA A 825 -45.12 0.25 53.29
N ASN A 826 -45.93 -0.76 52.96
CA ASN A 826 -47.34 -0.84 53.40
C ASN A 826 -47.48 -1.11 54.91
N SER A 827 -46.48 -1.73 55.55
CA SER A 827 -46.47 -2.04 56.99
C SER A 827 -45.98 -0.90 57.89
N THR A 828 -45.22 0.07 57.35
CA THR A 828 -44.55 1.12 58.14
C THR A 828 -45.28 2.47 58.20
N SER A 829 -46.48 2.62 57.61
CA SER A 829 -47.24 3.90 57.62
C SER A 829 -46.45 5.10 57.08
N GLU A 830 -45.43 4.87 56.26
CA GLU A 830 -44.75 5.91 55.51
C GLU A 830 -45.31 5.92 54.08
N ALA A 831 -45.57 7.12 53.56
CA ALA A 831 -46.16 7.30 52.24
C ALA A 831 -45.43 6.44 51.20
N SER A 832 -46.17 5.55 50.55
CA SER A 832 -45.64 4.63 49.54
C SER A 832 -44.86 5.43 48.50
N PRO A 833 -43.54 5.22 48.34
CA PRO A 833 -42.85 5.80 47.19
C PRO A 833 -43.54 5.23 45.94
N ASP A 834 -43.91 6.11 45.01
CA ASP A 834 -44.63 5.71 43.80
C ASP A 834 -43.68 4.93 42.87
N ILE A 835 -43.58 3.61 43.09
CA ILE A 835 -42.82 2.66 42.25
C ILE A 835 -43.67 2.26 41.02
N SER A 836 -44.80 2.93 40.75
CA SER A 836 -45.74 2.58 39.67
C SER A 836 -45.59 3.42 38.39
N ALA A 837 -44.79 4.48 38.40
CA ALA A 837 -44.64 5.37 37.24
C ALA A 837 -43.50 4.92 36.31
N GLY A 838 -43.84 4.10 35.33
CA GLY A 838 -42.96 3.75 34.22
C GLY A 838 -43.74 2.96 33.17
N ASN A 839 -44.74 3.61 32.56
CA ASN A 839 -45.40 3.05 31.38
C ASN A 839 -44.32 2.73 30.34
N ALA A 840 -44.24 1.45 29.95
CA ALA A 840 -43.60 1.07 28.71
C ALA A 840 -44.15 1.97 27.60
N HIS A 841 -43.28 2.78 26.99
CA HIS A 841 -43.60 3.28 25.67
C HIS A 841 -43.90 2.05 24.80
N PRO A 842 -44.99 2.03 24.03
CA PRO A 842 -45.18 0.97 23.06
C PRO A 842 -43.92 0.93 22.18
N PRO A 843 -43.48 -0.27 21.73
CA PRO A 843 -42.37 -0.34 20.80
C PRO A 843 -42.69 0.61 19.65
N VAL A 844 -41.82 1.59 19.42
CA VAL A 844 -41.82 2.31 18.16
C VAL A 844 -41.45 1.23 17.14
N GLU A 845 -42.46 0.72 16.43
CA GLU A 845 -42.24 -0.13 15.27
C GLU A 845 -41.26 0.62 14.35
N PRO A 846 -40.07 0.09 14.08
CA PRO A 846 -39.33 0.55 12.93
C PRO A 846 -40.23 0.26 11.72
N GLN A 847 -40.52 1.30 10.94
CA GLN A 847 -41.16 1.16 9.63
C GLN A 847 -40.24 0.33 8.74
N LEU A 848 -40.37 -0.99 8.84
CA LEU A 848 -39.95 -1.93 7.84
C LEU A 848 -40.88 -1.70 6.66
N ILE A 849 -40.31 -1.24 5.55
CA ILE A 849 -40.96 -1.24 4.25
C ILE A 849 -41.32 -2.71 3.93
N THR A 850 -42.55 -3.10 4.26
CA THR A 850 -43.15 -4.34 3.80
C THR A 850 -43.26 -4.28 2.28
N ARG A 851 -42.50 -5.13 1.59
CA ARG A 851 -42.92 -5.66 0.29
C ARG A 851 -43.59 -7.01 0.53
N THR A 852 -44.82 -7.07 0.06
CA THR A 852 -45.77 -8.16 0.21
C THR A 852 -45.21 -9.50 -0.27
N ASN A 853 -45.38 -10.53 0.57
CA ASN A 853 -45.27 -11.93 0.17
C ASN A 853 -46.40 -12.26 -0.82
N GLU A 854 -46.03 -12.59 -2.06
CA GLU A 854 -46.89 -13.29 -3.00
C GLU A 854 -46.47 -14.78 -3.05
N ASN A 855 -47.45 -15.65 -2.79
CA ASN A 855 -47.58 -17.06 -3.17
C ASN A 855 -46.38 -18.02 -2.97
N GLN A 856 -46.50 -18.88 -1.94
CA GLN A 856 -45.66 -20.06 -1.74
C GLN A 856 -45.95 -21.14 -2.80
N GLU A 857 -45.13 -21.19 -3.85
CA GLU A 857 -44.77 -22.45 -4.49
C GLU A 857 -43.70 -23.14 -3.61
N THR A 858 -43.88 -24.43 -3.32
CA THR A 858 -42.91 -25.23 -2.55
C THR A 858 -41.60 -25.35 -3.32
N LYS A 859 -40.58 -24.61 -2.90
CA LYS A 859 -39.27 -24.60 -3.55
C LYS A 859 -38.43 -25.80 -3.11
N THR A 860 -37.76 -26.47 -4.04
CA THR A 860 -36.83 -27.60 -3.78
C THR A 860 -35.39 -27.21 -4.10
N LEU A 861 -34.43 -27.60 -3.26
CA LEU A 861 -33.00 -27.32 -3.44
C LEU A 861 -32.21 -28.62 -3.64
N ARG A 862 -31.42 -28.69 -4.72
CA ARG A 862 -30.53 -29.82 -5.00
C ARG A 862 -29.09 -29.33 -5.16
N ILE A 863 -28.17 -29.92 -4.40
CA ILE A 863 -26.76 -29.55 -4.34
C ILE A 863 -25.91 -30.74 -4.82
N LEU A 864 -25.07 -30.49 -5.82
CA LEU A 864 -24.14 -31.45 -6.40
C LEU A 864 -22.72 -30.95 -6.17
N ALA A 865 -21.95 -31.65 -5.35
CA ALA A 865 -20.56 -31.29 -5.04
C ALA A 865 -19.53 -32.24 -5.64
N PHE A 866 -19.91 -33.45 -6.10
CA PHE A 866 -18.97 -34.31 -6.80
C PHE A 866 -18.82 -33.90 -8.27
N ASP A 867 -17.57 -33.64 -8.69
CA ASP A 867 -17.18 -33.05 -9.98
C ASP A 867 -17.33 -31.51 -10.02
N GLU A 868 -17.89 -30.93 -11.09
CA GLU A 868 -18.15 -29.49 -11.13
C GLU A 868 -19.29 -29.14 -10.16
N PRO A 869 -19.08 -28.18 -9.23
CA PRO A 869 -20.08 -27.80 -8.25
C PRO A 869 -21.31 -27.17 -8.92
N GLU A 870 -22.49 -27.72 -8.64
CA GLU A 870 -23.75 -27.25 -9.22
C GLU A 870 -24.85 -27.18 -8.15
N VAL A 871 -25.63 -26.11 -8.18
CA VAL A 871 -26.80 -25.92 -7.29
C VAL A 871 -28.03 -25.69 -8.16
N LEU A 872 -29.10 -26.46 -7.91
CA LEU A 872 -30.36 -26.38 -8.64
C LEU A 872 -31.51 -25.98 -7.71
N ILE A 873 -32.26 -24.96 -8.10
CA ILE A 873 -33.49 -24.53 -7.43
C ILE A 873 -34.65 -24.91 -8.34
N ASN A 874 -35.60 -25.69 -7.83
CA ASN A 874 -36.73 -26.24 -8.60
C ASN A 874 -36.30 -26.98 -9.87
N GLY A 875 -35.17 -27.71 -9.80
CA GLY A 875 -34.61 -28.45 -10.92
C GLY A 875 -33.88 -27.59 -11.97
N MET A 876 -33.81 -26.27 -11.78
CA MET A 876 -33.11 -25.35 -12.68
C MET A 876 -31.76 -24.94 -12.08
N PRO A 877 -30.65 -25.04 -12.85
CA PRO A 877 -29.34 -24.66 -12.33
C PRO A 877 -29.26 -23.16 -12.06
N VAL A 878 -28.71 -22.80 -10.90
CA VAL A 878 -28.45 -21.41 -10.53
C VAL A 878 -27.28 -20.91 -11.38
N ARG A 879 -27.59 -20.15 -12.44
CA ARG A 879 -26.57 -19.64 -13.39
C ARG A 879 -26.04 -18.25 -13.04
N ARG A 880 -26.71 -17.50 -12.17
CA ARG A 880 -26.39 -16.08 -11.87
C ARG A 880 -25.55 -15.93 -10.60
N TRP A 881 -24.42 -16.63 -10.53
CA TRP A 881 -23.38 -16.36 -9.54
C TRP A 881 -22.51 -15.21 -10.07
N ARG A 882 -22.89 -13.96 -9.76
CA ARG A 882 -22.22 -12.77 -10.32
C ARG A 882 -20.73 -12.67 -9.96
N MET A 883 -20.29 -13.43 -8.95
CA MET A 883 -18.89 -13.64 -8.54
C MET A 883 -18.65 -15.14 -8.31
N ALA A 884 -17.55 -15.69 -8.81
CA ALA A 884 -17.18 -17.09 -8.60
C ALA A 884 -17.01 -17.44 -7.12
N GLN A 885 -16.48 -16.50 -6.32
CA GLN A 885 -16.30 -16.68 -4.87
C GLN A 885 -17.62 -16.82 -4.09
N ALA A 886 -18.76 -16.42 -4.65
CA ALA A 886 -20.06 -16.57 -3.97
C ALA A 886 -20.51 -18.04 -3.95
N MET A 887 -20.21 -18.80 -5.00
CA MET A 887 -20.47 -20.24 -5.03
C MET A 887 -19.47 -20.97 -4.11
N GLU A 888 -18.20 -20.57 -4.15
CA GLU A 888 -17.18 -21.16 -3.30
C GLU A 888 -17.47 -20.94 -1.80
N LEU A 889 -17.89 -19.73 -1.42
CA LEU A 889 -18.37 -19.44 -0.06
C LEU A 889 -19.53 -20.34 0.35
N TYR A 890 -20.47 -20.60 -0.56
CA TYR A 890 -21.62 -21.46 -0.29
C TYR A 890 -21.18 -22.90 0.06
N PHE A 891 -20.29 -23.49 -0.74
CA PHE A 891 -19.78 -24.84 -0.47
C PHE A 891 -18.83 -24.89 0.73
N TYR A 892 -18.08 -23.81 1.00
CA TYR A 892 -17.27 -23.71 2.22
C TYR A 892 -18.14 -23.78 3.47
N LEU A 893 -19.22 -23.01 3.53
CA LEU A 893 -20.16 -23.04 4.65
C LEU A 893 -20.95 -24.36 4.73
N LEU A 894 -21.29 -24.93 3.58
CA LEU A 894 -21.98 -26.23 3.50
C LEU A 894 -21.12 -27.36 4.07
N ASP A 895 -19.81 -27.36 3.80
CA ASP A 895 -18.90 -28.40 4.30
C ASP A 895 -18.69 -28.31 5.82
N HIS A 896 -18.66 -27.10 6.36
CA HIS A 896 -18.40 -26.88 7.78
C HIS A 896 -19.58 -27.33 8.66
N GLN A 897 -20.82 -27.32 8.14
CA GLN A 897 -22.07 -27.70 8.83
C GLN A 897 -22.23 -27.10 10.24
N ARG A 898 -21.48 -26.03 10.52
CA ARG A 898 -21.37 -25.38 11.82
C ARG A 898 -21.21 -23.88 11.62
N PRO A 899 -21.52 -23.06 12.62
CA PRO A 899 -21.29 -21.63 12.56
C PRO A 899 -19.81 -21.32 12.27
N VAL A 900 -19.52 -20.60 11.19
CA VAL A 900 -18.14 -20.26 10.76
C VAL A 900 -17.84 -18.79 10.96
N ARG A 901 -16.72 -18.47 11.62
CA ARG A 901 -16.33 -17.08 11.86
C ARG A 901 -15.94 -16.39 10.55
N LYS A 902 -16.21 -15.10 10.50
CA LYS A 902 -15.82 -14.19 9.42
C LYS A 902 -14.34 -14.34 9.04
N GLU A 903 -13.44 -14.38 10.03
CA GLU A 903 -12.00 -14.51 9.80
C GLU A 903 -11.65 -15.81 9.09
N GLN A 904 -12.28 -16.93 9.49
CA GLN A 904 -12.04 -18.24 8.87
C GLN A 904 -12.50 -18.29 7.42
N ILE A 905 -13.61 -17.60 7.11
CA ILE A 905 -14.09 -17.44 5.73
C ILE A 905 -13.09 -16.63 4.91
N ILE A 906 -12.55 -15.55 5.49
CA ILE A 906 -11.59 -14.68 4.83
C ILE A 906 -10.29 -15.42 4.56
N ASP A 907 -9.72 -16.09 5.56
CA ASP A 907 -8.48 -16.86 5.44
C ASP A 907 -8.63 -18.00 4.42
N ALA A 908 -9.82 -18.60 4.34
CA ALA A 908 -10.09 -19.70 3.42
C ALA A 908 -10.25 -19.27 1.96
N LEU A 909 -10.90 -18.12 1.69
CA LEU A 909 -11.26 -17.67 0.34
C LEU A 909 -10.31 -16.60 -0.22
N TRP A 910 -9.62 -15.85 0.65
CA TRP A 910 -8.72 -14.76 0.26
C TRP A 910 -7.46 -14.69 1.14
N PRO A 911 -6.61 -15.74 1.15
CA PRO A 911 -5.44 -15.83 2.03
C PRO A 911 -4.34 -14.77 1.80
N GLU A 912 -4.30 -14.14 0.61
CA GLU A 912 -3.27 -13.15 0.22
C GLU A 912 -3.83 -11.74 0.02
N SER A 913 -4.85 -11.33 0.77
CA SER A 913 -5.60 -10.10 0.46
C SER A 913 -5.44 -8.94 1.44
N ASP A 914 -5.21 -7.74 0.88
CA ASP A 914 -5.08 -6.43 1.57
C ASP A 914 -6.42 -5.79 1.97
N GLU A 915 -6.32 -4.61 2.62
CA GLU A 915 -7.31 -3.67 3.24
C GLU A 915 -8.81 -3.73 2.83
N ASN A 916 -9.18 -4.28 1.67
CA ASN A 916 -10.55 -4.35 1.14
C ASN A 916 -11.24 -5.73 1.26
N VAL A 917 -10.67 -6.69 2.00
CA VAL A 917 -11.22 -8.06 2.12
C VAL A 917 -12.63 -8.08 2.70
N ASP A 918 -12.92 -7.19 3.64
CA ASP A 918 -14.24 -7.08 4.28
C ASP A 918 -15.34 -6.65 3.31
N GLN A 919 -15.01 -5.75 2.38
CA GLN A 919 -15.92 -5.33 1.33
C GLN A 919 -16.15 -6.45 0.31
N LYS A 920 -15.10 -7.22 -0.01
CA LYS A 920 -15.21 -8.41 -0.87
C LYS A 920 -16.10 -9.46 -0.23
N LEU A 921 -15.95 -9.74 1.08
CA LEU A 921 -16.79 -10.67 1.81
C LEU A 921 -18.26 -10.21 1.82
N ARG A 922 -18.55 -8.95 2.19
CA ARG A 922 -19.92 -8.40 2.20
C ARG A 922 -20.58 -8.51 0.81
N SER A 923 -19.84 -8.18 -0.25
CA SER A 923 -20.31 -8.29 -1.63
C SER A 923 -20.58 -9.75 -2.02
N THR A 924 -19.71 -10.66 -1.60
CA THR A 924 -19.83 -12.11 -1.86
C THR A 924 -21.06 -12.69 -1.18
N ILE A 925 -21.32 -12.33 0.09
CA ILE A 925 -22.52 -12.73 0.83
C ILE A 925 -23.79 -12.14 0.20
N TYR A 926 -23.75 -10.89 -0.23
CA TYR A 926 -24.87 -10.27 -0.93
C TYR A 926 -25.25 -11.06 -2.19
N TYR A 927 -24.26 -11.46 -3.00
CA TYR A 927 -24.52 -12.27 -4.20
C TYR A 927 -24.95 -13.70 -3.87
N LEU A 928 -24.43 -14.30 -2.80
CA LEU A 928 -24.89 -15.61 -2.31
C LEU A 928 -26.37 -15.55 -1.91
N ARG A 929 -26.77 -14.57 -1.10
CA ARG A 929 -28.18 -14.34 -0.71
C ARG A 929 -29.09 -14.14 -1.92
N LYS A 930 -28.61 -13.44 -2.94
CA LYS A 930 -29.37 -13.25 -4.18
C LYS A 930 -29.50 -14.52 -5.02
N ALA A 931 -28.49 -15.39 -4.98
CA ALA A 931 -28.46 -16.64 -5.74
C ALA A 931 -29.32 -17.74 -5.10
N ILE A 932 -29.27 -17.86 -3.76
CA ILE A 932 -29.89 -18.97 -3.02
C ILE A 932 -31.14 -18.54 -2.23
N GLY A 933 -31.24 -17.29 -1.80
CA GLY A 933 -32.35 -16.77 -0.99
C GLY A 933 -31.85 -16.00 0.23
N GLU A 934 -32.56 -14.94 0.62
CA GLU A 934 -32.06 -13.99 1.63
C GLU A 934 -31.82 -14.64 3.01
N ALA A 935 -32.67 -15.59 3.40
CA ALA A 935 -32.59 -16.32 4.67
C ALA A 935 -31.64 -17.53 4.65
N CYS A 936 -30.97 -17.84 3.52
CA CYS A 936 -30.10 -19.02 3.43
C CYS A 936 -28.80 -18.89 4.22
N ILE A 937 -28.40 -17.67 4.57
CA ILE A 937 -27.22 -17.40 5.38
C ILE A 937 -27.58 -16.37 6.45
N THR A 938 -27.56 -16.83 7.69
CA THR A 938 -27.75 -15.97 8.85
C THR A 938 -26.39 -15.51 9.34
N TYR A 939 -26.33 -14.23 9.69
CA TYR A 939 -25.14 -13.64 10.29
C TYR A 939 -25.50 -13.28 11.72
N ASN A 940 -24.84 -13.92 12.66
CA ASN A 940 -24.98 -13.63 14.08
C ASN A 940 -23.58 -13.59 14.69
N THR A 941 -23.26 -12.54 15.41
CA THR A 941 -22.04 -12.46 16.21
C THR A 941 -20.72 -12.79 15.47
N GLY A 942 -20.41 -12.14 14.34
CA GLY A 942 -19.19 -12.42 13.56
C GLY A 942 -19.16 -13.80 12.89
N ILE A 943 -20.25 -14.54 12.97
CA ILE A 943 -20.37 -15.93 12.55
C ILE A 943 -21.46 -16.06 11.49
N TYR A 944 -21.14 -16.78 10.43
CA TYR A 944 -22.05 -17.10 9.36
C TYR A 944 -22.51 -18.54 9.50
N VAL A 945 -23.82 -18.73 9.48
CA VAL A 945 -24.46 -20.06 9.47
C VAL A 945 -25.22 -20.20 8.17
N LEU A 946 -24.94 -21.29 7.44
CA LEU A 946 -25.75 -21.67 6.30
C LEU A 946 -27.00 -22.40 6.81
N ASP A 947 -28.16 -21.86 6.52
CA ASP A 947 -29.46 -22.44 6.85
C ASP A 947 -30.32 -22.58 5.59
N ASN A 948 -30.07 -23.66 4.84
CA ASN A 948 -30.88 -23.99 3.68
C ASN A 948 -32.34 -24.33 4.07
N THR A 949 -32.57 -24.76 5.32
CA THR A 949 -33.90 -25.18 5.78
C THR A 949 -34.82 -23.98 6.03
N ALA A 950 -34.28 -22.82 6.38
CA ALA A 950 -35.05 -21.57 6.48
C ALA A 950 -35.69 -21.15 5.14
N VAL A 951 -35.09 -21.51 4.01
CA VAL A 951 -35.58 -21.14 2.67
C VAL A 951 -36.37 -22.27 2.00
N TYR A 952 -35.94 -23.52 2.18
CA TYR A 952 -36.45 -24.69 1.44
C TYR A 952 -37.09 -25.77 2.32
N GLY A 953 -37.13 -25.59 3.65
CA GLY A 953 -37.63 -26.58 4.60
C GLY A 953 -36.88 -27.91 4.52
N SER A 954 -37.61 -29.03 4.57
CA SER A 954 -37.05 -30.39 4.44
C SER A 954 -36.72 -30.80 3.00
N HIS A 955 -36.91 -29.92 2.01
CA HIS A 955 -36.74 -30.25 0.59
C HIS A 955 -35.32 -29.92 0.07
N VAL A 956 -34.31 -30.27 0.87
CA VAL A 956 -32.89 -30.09 0.55
C VAL A 956 -32.26 -31.44 0.27
N TRP A 957 -31.67 -31.60 -0.91
CA TRP A 957 -30.93 -32.80 -1.31
C TRP A 957 -29.47 -32.43 -1.54
N TYR A 958 -28.55 -33.14 -0.88
CA TYR A 958 -27.10 -32.93 -1.00
C TYR A 958 -26.41 -34.29 -1.23
N ASP A 959 -25.67 -34.41 -2.33
CA ASP A 959 -25.04 -35.67 -2.74
C ASP A 959 -24.00 -36.21 -1.75
N VAL A 960 -23.22 -35.36 -1.10
CA VAL A 960 -22.18 -35.79 -0.14
C VAL A 960 -22.78 -36.37 1.13
N ASP A 961 -23.83 -35.77 1.69
CA ASP A 961 -24.48 -36.30 2.89
C ASP A 961 -25.05 -37.70 2.63
N ILE A 962 -25.66 -37.89 1.45
CA ILE A 962 -26.22 -39.18 1.03
C ILE A 962 -25.10 -40.20 0.76
N PHE A 963 -24.00 -39.76 0.14
CA PHE A 963 -22.81 -40.58 -0.05
C PHE A 963 -22.24 -41.08 1.29
N GLN A 964 -22.10 -40.19 2.28
CA GLN A 964 -21.57 -40.55 3.61
C GLN A 964 -22.55 -41.41 4.41
N HIS A 965 -23.84 -41.17 4.28
CA HIS A 965 -24.88 -42.01 4.87
C HIS A 965 -24.77 -43.45 4.36
N HIS A 966 -24.76 -43.66 3.05
CA HIS A 966 -24.62 -44.99 2.46
C HIS A 966 -23.27 -45.65 2.74
N TYR A 967 -22.17 -44.89 2.83
CA TYR A 967 -20.89 -45.45 3.27
C TYR A 967 -20.97 -46.02 4.69
N THR A 968 -21.61 -45.28 5.60
CA THR A 968 -21.76 -45.69 7.00
C THR A 968 -22.69 -46.89 7.13
N GLU A 969 -23.84 -46.85 6.45
CA GLU A 969 -24.79 -47.96 6.33
C GLU A 969 -24.10 -49.23 5.80
N ALA A 970 -23.33 -49.10 4.71
CA ALA A 970 -22.62 -50.23 4.12
C ALA A 970 -21.57 -50.84 5.06
N LYS A 971 -20.84 -50.01 5.80
CA LYS A 971 -19.86 -50.47 6.81
C LYS A 971 -20.53 -51.18 7.98
N GLN A 972 -21.68 -50.68 8.46
CA GLN A 972 -22.46 -51.33 9.50
C GLN A 972 -23.01 -52.68 9.02
N ALA A 973 -23.54 -52.73 7.79
CA ALA A 973 -24.02 -53.97 7.19
C ALA A 973 -22.89 -55.01 7.05
N LEU A 974 -21.67 -54.60 6.65
CA LEU A 974 -20.50 -55.49 6.64
C LEU A 974 -20.17 -56.05 8.04
N GLN A 975 -20.26 -55.24 9.10
CA GLN A 975 -20.01 -55.68 10.47
C GLN A 975 -21.08 -56.67 10.96
N GLN A 976 -22.30 -56.55 10.45
CA GLN A 976 -23.42 -57.46 10.72
C GLN A 976 -23.43 -58.68 9.80
N GLU A 977 -22.41 -58.83 8.94
CA GLU A 977 -22.31 -59.87 7.91
C GLU A 977 -23.46 -59.84 6.88
N ASP A 978 -24.22 -58.75 6.80
CA ASP A 978 -25.24 -58.51 5.76
C ASP A 978 -24.57 -57.95 4.49
N HIS A 979 -23.95 -58.87 3.76
CA HIS A 979 -23.21 -58.56 2.54
C HIS A 979 -24.11 -58.05 1.39
N ALA A 980 -25.38 -58.44 1.33
CA ALA A 980 -26.30 -58.03 0.26
C ALA A 980 -26.71 -56.56 0.43
N HIS A 981 -27.02 -56.17 1.67
CA HIS A 981 -27.32 -54.78 2.00
C HIS A 981 -26.08 -53.90 1.87
N ALA A 982 -24.92 -54.38 2.37
CA ALA A 982 -23.64 -53.67 2.22
C ALA A 982 -23.31 -53.39 0.75
N LYS A 983 -23.49 -54.39 -0.13
CA LYS A 983 -23.29 -54.24 -1.58
C LYS A 983 -24.17 -53.12 -2.15
N THR A 984 -25.47 -53.18 -1.89
CA THR A 984 -26.45 -52.20 -2.42
C THR A 984 -26.14 -50.77 -1.96
N ALA A 985 -25.77 -50.60 -0.69
CA ALA A 985 -25.40 -49.31 -0.13
C ALA A 985 -24.08 -48.78 -0.76
N PHE A 986 -23.05 -49.61 -0.91
CA PHE A 986 -21.81 -49.21 -1.60
C PHE A 986 -22.04 -48.88 -3.10
N GLU A 987 -22.88 -49.62 -3.81
CA GLU A 987 -23.22 -49.31 -5.21
C GLU A 987 -23.91 -47.95 -5.33
N THR A 988 -24.87 -47.68 -4.44
CA THR A 988 -25.59 -46.40 -4.40
C THR A 988 -24.63 -45.25 -4.10
N MET A 989 -23.77 -45.40 -3.09
CA MET A 989 -22.69 -44.46 -2.77
C MET A 989 -21.78 -44.20 -3.98
N VAL A 990 -21.27 -45.25 -4.63
CA VAL A 990 -20.37 -45.16 -5.77
C VAL A 990 -21.04 -44.46 -6.97
N SER A 991 -22.36 -44.63 -7.16
CA SER A 991 -23.10 -43.99 -8.25
C SER A 991 -23.23 -42.46 -8.11
N LEU A 992 -23.11 -41.94 -6.88
CA LEU A 992 -23.14 -40.51 -6.60
C LEU A 992 -21.79 -39.83 -6.90
N TYR A 993 -20.69 -40.59 -6.83
CA TYR A 993 -19.34 -40.07 -7.03
C TYR A 993 -18.99 -39.92 -8.52
N ARG A 994 -19.13 -38.71 -9.05
CA ARG A 994 -18.88 -38.38 -10.47
C ARG A 994 -17.47 -37.86 -10.76
N GLY A 995 -16.79 -37.40 -9.72
CA GLY A 995 -15.48 -36.76 -9.77
C GLY A 995 -15.10 -36.25 -8.38
N ASP A 996 -13.93 -35.63 -8.28
CA ASP A 996 -13.46 -35.08 -7.01
C ASP A 996 -14.42 -34.02 -6.45
N TYR A 997 -14.49 -33.93 -5.13
CA TYR A 997 -15.28 -32.92 -4.42
C TYR A 997 -14.87 -31.50 -4.86
N VAL A 998 -15.85 -30.73 -5.32
CA VAL A 998 -15.75 -29.34 -5.79
C VAL A 998 -14.53 -29.10 -6.69
N ARG A 999 -14.44 -29.83 -7.81
CA ARG A 999 -13.21 -29.97 -8.62
C ARG A 999 -12.60 -28.64 -9.06
N SER A 1000 -13.42 -27.65 -9.40
CA SER A 1000 -12.95 -26.35 -9.90
C SER A 1000 -12.49 -25.37 -8.82
N PHE A 1001 -12.62 -25.71 -7.53
CA PHE A 1001 -12.10 -24.86 -6.46
C PHE A 1001 -10.64 -25.20 -6.14
N TYR A 1002 -9.77 -24.18 -6.20
CA TYR A 1002 -8.33 -24.29 -5.98
C TYR A 1002 -7.90 -23.90 -4.55
N SER A 1003 -8.82 -23.42 -3.72
CA SER A 1003 -8.51 -23.00 -2.35
C SER A 1003 -8.22 -24.18 -1.43
N ASN A 1004 -7.27 -24.00 -0.51
CA ASN A 1004 -6.74 -25.07 0.33
C ASN A 1004 -7.77 -25.69 1.29
N TRP A 1005 -8.86 -24.98 1.63
CA TRP A 1005 -9.86 -25.43 2.59
C TRP A 1005 -10.54 -26.75 2.19
N CYS A 1006 -10.70 -27.01 0.88
CA CYS A 1006 -11.42 -28.19 0.39
C CYS A 1006 -10.53 -29.43 0.21
N SER A 1007 -9.21 -29.28 0.36
CA SER A 1007 -8.22 -30.34 0.09
C SER A 1007 -8.40 -31.57 0.97
N LEU A 1008 -8.47 -31.39 2.30
CA LEU A 1008 -8.64 -32.47 3.26
C LEU A 1008 -9.95 -33.22 3.03
N ARG A 1009 -11.05 -32.49 2.84
CA ARG A 1009 -12.36 -33.08 2.59
C ARG A 1009 -12.41 -33.87 1.28
N ARG A 1010 -11.79 -33.34 0.23
CA ARG A 1010 -11.65 -34.00 -1.06
C ARG A 1010 -10.90 -35.32 -0.93
N ASP A 1011 -9.81 -35.33 -0.17
CA ASP A 1011 -9.04 -36.55 0.11
C ASP A 1011 -9.81 -37.57 0.96
N GLU A 1012 -10.54 -37.12 1.99
CA GLU A 1012 -11.42 -37.98 2.81
C GLU A 1012 -12.48 -38.69 1.96
N LEU A 1013 -13.23 -37.93 1.15
CA LEU A 1013 -14.28 -38.48 0.29
C LEU A 1013 -13.72 -39.39 -0.79
N ARG A 1014 -12.56 -39.05 -1.38
CA ARG A 1014 -11.86 -39.91 -2.33
C ARG A 1014 -11.43 -41.21 -1.68
N ARG A 1015 -10.88 -41.19 -0.45
CA ARG A 1015 -10.52 -42.40 0.29
C ARG A 1015 -11.74 -43.28 0.58
N SER A 1016 -12.85 -42.69 1.01
CA SER A 1016 -14.11 -43.43 1.20
C SER A 1016 -14.60 -44.08 -0.10
N TYR A 1017 -14.53 -43.36 -1.22
CA TYR A 1017 -14.87 -43.91 -2.54
C TYR A 1017 -13.97 -45.09 -2.94
N LEU A 1018 -12.65 -44.95 -2.77
CA LEU A 1018 -11.69 -46.01 -3.08
C LEU A 1018 -11.90 -47.23 -2.17
N ASP A 1019 -12.14 -47.03 -0.88
CA ASP A 1019 -12.48 -48.13 0.02
C ASP A 1019 -13.80 -48.80 -0.38
N ALA A 1020 -14.85 -48.06 -0.71
CA ALA A 1020 -16.10 -48.64 -1.19
C ALA A 1020 -15.91 -49.48 -2.46
N ARG A 1021 -15.14 -48.98 -3.44
CA ARG A 1021 -14.75 -49.74 -4.63
C ARG A 1021 -13.98 -51.01 -4.26
N ARG A 1022 -13.05 -50.93 -3.30
CA ARG A 1022 -12.30 -52.09 -2.79
C ARG A 1022 -13.22 -53.12 -2.14
N GLN A 1023 -14.14 -52.69 -1.28
CA GLN A 1023 -15.11 -53.59 -0.63
C GLN A 1023 -16.02 -54.26 -1.66
N LEU A 1024 -16.53 -53.51 -2.65
CA LEU A 1024 -17.30 -54.09 -3.75
C LEU A 1024 -16.49 -55.11 -4.55
N ALA A 1025 -15.21 -54.83 -4.82
CA ALA A 1025 -14.34 -55.78 -5.51
C ALA A 1025 -14.15 -57.08 -4.71
N LEU A 1026 -13.99 -56.98 -3.39
CA LEU A 1026 -13.85 -58.13 -2.49
C LEU A 1026 -15.15 -58.92 -2.32
N LEU A 1027 -16.30 -58.23 -2.19
CA LEU A 1027 -17.61 -58.85 -2.13
C LEU A 1027 -17.92 -59.59 -3.43
N ALA A 1028 -17.70 -58.95 -4.58
CA ALA A 1028 -17.86 -59.58 -5.89
C ALA A 1028 -16.95 -60.80 -6.06
N TRP A 1029 -15.70 -60.73 -5.59
CA TRP A 1029 -14.79 -61.87 -5.55
C TRP A 1029 -15.34 -63.01 -4.67
N HIS A 1030 -15.88 -62.69 -3.49
CA HIS A 1030 -16.44 -63.68 -2.56
C HIS A 1030 -17.64 -64.43 -3.16
N TYR A 1031 -18.52 -63.71 -3.88
CA TYR A 1031 -19.68 -64.27 -4.59
C TYR A 1031 -19.36 -64.82 -5.99
N GLU A 1032 -18.08 -65.01 -6.32
CA GLU A 1032 -17.59 -65.50 -7.62
C GLU A 1032 -18.00 -64.66 -8.85
N ASN A 1033 -18.40 -63.39 -8.66
CA ASN A 1033 -18.62 -62.45 -9.76
C ASN A 1033 -17.30 -61.77 -10.16
N LEU A 1034 -16.46 -62.51 -10.88
CA LEU A 1034 -15.09 -62.09 -11.20
C LEU A 1034 -15.02 -60.87 -12.14
N GLU A 1035 -15.97 -60.72 -13.07
CA GLU A 1035 -16.00 -59.57 -14.00
C GLU A 1035 -16.31 -58.27 -13.25
N GLU A 1036 -17.26 -58.31 -12.31
CA GLU A 1036 -17.56 -57.18 -11.44
C GLU A 1036 -16.35 -56.85 -10.53
N SER A 1037 -15.68 -57.86 -9.96
CA SER A 1037 -14.46 -57.65 -9.16
C SER A 1037 -13.35 -56.96 -9.97
N ILE A 1038 -13.10 -57.42 -11.21
CA ILE A 1038 -12.12 -56.81 -12.12
C ILE A 1038 -12.47 -55.35 -12.41
N LEU A 1039 -13.75 -55.05 -12.66
CA LEU A 1039 -14.22 -53.70 -12.93
C LEU A 1039 -13.86 -52.74 -11.79
N HIS A 1040 -14.13 -53.13 -10.54
CA HIS A 1040 -13.81 -52.31 -9.38
C HIS A 1040 -12.31 -52.14 -9.14
N TRP A 1041 -11.50 -53.18 -9.34
CA TRP A 1041 -10.04 -53.05 -9.25
C TRP A 1041 -9.45 -52.13 -10.33
N ARG A 1042 -9.99 -52.16 -11.56
CA ARG A 1042 -9.58 -51.22 -12.62
C ARG A 1042 -9.95 -49.79 -12.27
N TYR A 1043 -11.12 -49.55 -11.69
CA TYR A 1043 -11.49 -48.21 -11.23
C TYR A 1043 -10.55 -47.69 -10.13
N LEU A 1044 -10.08 -48.55 -9.23
CA LEU A 1044 -9.07 -48.21 -8.22
C LEU A 1044 -7.73 -47.81 -8.84
N LEU A 1045 -7.23 -48.61 -9.80
CA LEU A 1045 -5.95 -48.33 -10.46
C LEU A 1045 -6.00 -47.07 -11.32
N ASN A 1046 -7.12 -46.79 -11.98
CA ASN A 1046 -7.28 -45.52 -12.71
C ASN A 1046 -7.11 -44.27 -11.83
N VAL A 1047 -7.35 -44.39 -10.52
CA VAL A 1047 -7.14 -43.29 -9.56
C VAL A 1047 -5.73 -43.34 -8.96
N ASP A 1048 -5.24 -44.52 -8.60
CA ASP A 1048 -3.88 -44.74 -8.12
C ASP A 1048 -3.25 -45.97 -8.78
N ASN A 1049 -2.48 -45.72 -9.84
CA ASN A 1049 -1.79 -46.76 -10.61
C ASN A 1049 -0.64 -47.42 -9.83
N TYR A 1050 -0.26 -46.90 -8.65
CA TYR A 1050 0.81 -47.48 -7.83
C TYR A 1050 0.29 -48.43 -6.74
N LEU A 1051 -1.04 -48.56 -6.61
CA LEU A 1051 -1.68 -49.36 -5.56
C LEU A 1051 -1.44 -50.87 -5.73
N ASP A 1052 -0.50 -51.40 -4.94
CA ASP A 1052 -0.09 -52.83 -4.94
C ASP A 1052 -1.29 -53.78 -4.79
N GLU A 1053 -2.26 -53.45 -3.94
CA GLU A 1053 -3.46 -54.27 -3.73
C GLU A 1053 -4.35 -54.37 -4.99
N GLY A 1054 -4.47 -53.30 -5.77
CA GLY A 1054 -5.28 -53.28 -6.99
C GLY A 1054 -4.69 -54.20 -8.07
N HIS A 1055 -3.38 -54.13 -8.27
CA HIS A 1055 -2.66 -55.03 -9.18
C HIS A 1055 -2.76 -56.49 -8.70
N TYR A 1056 -2.66 -56.73 -7.40
CA TYR A 1056 -2.79 -58.05 -6.79
C TYR A 1056 -4.20 -58.62 -7.00
N GLY A 1057 -5.24 -57.82 -6.77
CA GLY A 1057 -6.64 -58.16 -6.98
C GLY A 1057 -6.94 -58.56 -8.43
N LEU A 1058 -6.45 -57.78 -9.40
CA LEU A 1058 -6.58 -58.11 -10.83
C LEU A 1058 -5.86 -59.41 -11.20
N MET A 1059 -4.62 -59.59 -10.73
CA MET A 1059 -3.89 -60.83 -10.96
C MET A 1059 -4.68 -62.04 -10.43
N ARG A 1060 -5.22 -61.95 -9.21
CA ARG A 1060 -6.06 -63.03 -8.64
C ARG A 1060 -7.32 -63.30 -9.44
N CYS A 1061 -8.00 -62.27 -9.92
CA CYS A 1061 -9.16 -62.41 -10.79
C CYS A 1061 -8.82 -63.13 -12.10
N TYR A 1062 -7.76 -62.71 -12.79
CA TYR A 1062 -7.33 -63.36 -14.04
C TYR A 1062 -6.89 -64.81 -13.83
N ILE A 1063 -6.20 -65.12 -12.74
CA ILE A 1063 -5.83 -66.50 -12.39
C ILE A 1063 -7.09 -67.35 -12.20
N ARG A 1064 -8.08 -66.85 -11.44
CA ARG A 1064 -9.34 -67.56 -11.18
C ARG A 1064 -10.19 -67.75 -12.44
N GLN A 1065 -10.08 -66.84 -13.41
CA GLN A 1065 -10.67 -66.96 -14.76
C GLN A 1065 -9.88 -67.88 -15.70
N GLY A 1066 -8.73 -68.44 -15.29
CA GLY A 1066 -7.85 -69.24 -16.15
C GLY A 1066 -7.02 -68.42 -17.14
N LYS A 1067 -7.05 -67.09 -17.06
CA LYS A 1067 -6.35 -66.15 -17.96
C LYS A 1067 -4.94 -65.83 -17.45
N ARG A 1068 -4.08 -66.86 -17.32
CA ARG A 1068 -2.73 -66.73 -16.74
C ARG A 1068 -1.84 -65.69 -17.43
N ASN A 1069 -1.86 -65.61 -18.76
CA ASN A 1069 -1.06 -64.64 -19.52
C ASN A 1069 -1.39 -63.19 -19.12
N LEU A 1070 -2.65 -62.87 -18.85
CA LEU A 1070 -3.06 -61.53 -18.42
C LEU A 1070 -2.58 -61.21 -17.00
N ALA A 1071 -2.51 -62.20 -16.11
CA ALA A 1071 -1.94 -62.01 -14.78
C ALA A 1071 -0.42 -61.72 -14.83
N LEU A 1072 0.32 -62.40 -15.70
CA LEU A 1072 1.75 -62.15 -15.91
C LEU A 1072 2.01 -60.77 -16.54
N GLN A 1073 1.20 -60.39 -17.54
CA GLN A 1073 1.28 -59.06 -18.15
C GLN A 1073 1.00 -57.95 -17.13
N GLN A 1074 0.01 -58.12 -16.26
CA GLN A 1074 -0.30 -57.14 -15.21
C GLN A 1074 0.87 -56.96 -14.22
N TYR A 1075 1.60 -58.04 -13.89
CA TYR A 1075 2.78 -57.98 -13.03
C TYR A 1075 3.93 -57.20 -13.68
N HIS A 1076 4.25 -57.52 -14.95
CA HIS A 1076 5.31 -56.83 -15.67
C HIS A 1076 4.99 -55.35 -15.85
N HIS A 1077 3.75 -55.02 -16.21
CA HIS A 1077 3.30 -53.63 -16.31
C HIS A 1077 3.49 -52.88 -14.99
N TYR A 1078 3.11 -53.47 -13.86
CA TYR A 1078 3.29 -52.84 -12.56
C TYR A 1078 4.76 -52.68 -12.15
N ARG A 1079 5.59 -53.69 -12.41
CA ARG A 1079 7.04 -53.63 -12.15
C ARG A 1079 7.69 -52.53 -12.97
N ASP A 1080 7.40 -52.48 -14.26
CA ASP A 1080 8.00 -51.50 -15.16
C ASP A 1080 7.57 -50.08 -14.78
N LEU A 1081 6.30 -49.90 -14.37
CA LEU A 1081 5.77 -48.63 -13.84
C LEU A 1081 6.49 -48.18 -12.56
N LEU A 1082 6.70 -49.09 -11.58
CA LEU A 1082 7.39 -48.75 -10.33
C LEU A 1082 8.88 -48.43 -10.54
N ASP A 1083 9.53 -49.15 -11.47
CA ASP A 1083 10.95 -48.96 -11.75
C ASP A 1083 11.22 -47.68 -12.55
N SER A 1084 10.38 -47.36 -13.53
CA SER A 1084 10.53 -46.14 -14.34
C SER A 1084 10.28 -44.87 -13.55
N ASP A 1085 9.23 -44.85 -12.71
CA ASP A 1085 8.73 -43.61 -12.14
C ASP A 1085 9.23 -43.38 -10.70
N LEU A 1086 9.51 -44.46 -9.96
CA LEU A 1086 9.89 -44.40 -8.54
C LEU A 1086 11.21 -45.12 -8.21
N HIS A 1087 11.79 -45.86 -9.16
CA HIS A 1087 12.96 -46.73 -8.95
C HIS A 1087 12.76 -47.74 -7.79
N LEU A 1088 11.56 -48.29 -7.68
CA LEU A 1088 11.18 -49.25 -6.63
C LEU A 1088 10.82 -50.63 -7.23
N ALA A 1089 11.00 -51.68 -6.43
CA ALA A 1089 10.56 -53.02 -6.78
C ALA A 1089 9.14 -53.32 -6.25
N PRO A 1090 8.35 -54.19 -6.92
CA PRO A 1090 7.03 -54.62 -6.45
C PRO A 1090 7.08 -55.27 -5.06
N SER A 1091 5.96 -55.21 -4.32
CA SER A 1091 5.92 -55.75 -2.96
C SER A 1091 6.24 -57.25 -2.90
N PRO A 1092 6.76 -57.76 -1.77
CA PRO A 1092 7.00 -59.18 -1.57
C PRO A 1092 5.76 -60.05 -1.78
N THR A 1093 4.57 -59.52 -1.55
CA THR A 1093 3.29 -60.24 -1.68
C THR A 1093 2.94 -60.49 -3.14
N ILE A 1094 3.01 -59.43 -3.96
CA ILE A 1094 2.79 -59.51 -5.40
C ILE A 1094 3.88 -60.34 -6.08
N HIS A 1095 5.13 -60.17 -5.66
CA HIS A 1095 6.25 -60.94 -6.19
C HIS A 1095 6.14 -62.45 -5.89
N LYS A 1096 5.69 -62.82 -4.68
CA LYS A 1096 5.37 -64.22 -4.34
C LYS A 1096 4.24 -64.80 -5.21
N LEU A 1097 3.22 -64.00 -5.53
CA LEU A 1097 2.14 -64.44 -6.43
C LEU A 1097 2.67 -64.69 -7.84
N TYR A 1098 3.54 -63.80 -8.35
CA TYR A 1098 4.24 -64.00 -9.62
C TYR A 1098 5.12 -65.26 -9.61
N GLN A 1099 5.93 -65.48 -8.57
CA GLN A 1099 6.75 -66.70 -8.45
C GLN A 1099 5.89 -67.96 -8.48
N LYS A 1100 4.76 -67.98 -7.75
CA LYS A 1100 3.80 -69.09 -7.81
C LYS A 1100 3.23 -69.32 -9.21
N LEU A 1101 2.96 -68.25 -9.97
CA LEU A 1101 2.51 -68.35 -11.36
C LEU A 1101 3.59 -68.84 -12.32
N MET A 1102 4.86 -68.56 -12.05
CA MET A 1102 5.99 -69.05 -12.85
C MET A 1102 6.31 -70.52 -12.55
N HIS A 1103 6.07 -70.98 -11.32
CA HIS A 1103 6.34 -72.36 -10.87
C HIS A 1103 5.13 -73.31 -10.97
N ALA A 1104 3.95 -72.84 -11.37
CA ALA A 1104 2.75 -73.69 -11.52
C ALA A 1104 2.77 -74.64 -12.73
N ASP A 1105 3.88 -74.72 -13.48
CA ASP A 1105 4.13 -75.73 -14.55
C ASP A 1105 5.21 -76.76 -14.18
N SER A 1106 5.57 -76.92 -12.90
CA SER A 1106 6.43 -78.02 -12.43
C SER A 1106 5.67 -79.04 -11.60
#